data_AF-A0A066VCT4-F1
#
_entry.id   AF-A0A066VCT4-F1
#
_cell.length_a   1.000
_cell.length_b   1.000
_cell.length_c   1.000
_cell.angle_alpha   90.00
_cell.angle_beta   90.00
_cell.angle_gamma   90.00
#
_symmetry.space_group_name_H-M   'P 1'
#
loop_
_entity.id
_entity.type
_entity.pdbx_description
1 polymer ?
#
loop_
_entity_poly.entity_id
_entity_poly.type
_entity_poly.pdbx_seq_one_letter_code
_entity_poly.pdbx_strand_id
1 'polypeptide(L)'
;MDVCDECSTPRTQDPVQWGTGLRGGPIIEPDGTYASTSLPRIPTRSEAEQAGLLETYETILGESAVRDALREAYSRVAYHLAESQTSWKAYLAFEMAYFRHDRSAARKEVVKQAFISRLRVPHMQHDHTAQQLSAFVSNFLNPEEYEPIMAAASRGAAAAKEAFTQRERYEDRFAAAKFKGDFQAVKPYLRWQVSQKPLDLLMTSALYKRAIFAFAQPPTLTEDEIRNPPTPHFQAEVREGRAGKANYAAAKEAERQELAAKAAQAEGLWVDYLSFLALHKATPSEVLDSCAQAVRSLPGSGKTWAIYLRNLARLHRGEVEVAEAFNRALSNGQCLQDPASWADLLLGRCDAEKEFVLLAAAAEQGVSVENVVLAGDVARFSQVFGVIEFCMQLAPTQPLPDPEVRLERFASGWCERCGAETAALADELWEKTLTAQPKNAKAWHEAAQYCIRTSQAAKARSLFKQVSGKPGLENKAQLLDAWLAFEHVYGGCAEIEYAARKVKEETERAWDAYYRSYAAQQGQYNQLAQLPPKASSSSANGKRCAEDVLDPAEASTSFHAMRTSNEASKKSKALQKGPTKDRENCSVLVSRLPQGSTEQDLRVLFRGCGEIVDISGPKALTDGTAAALVEFSDRGAIGAARTRDKKQVRGSEVAVHIGHECTLYVTNFPEATADEDIRSRFGKYGSIFDVRWPSKKYASRRRFCYVELTSPEAARLALAEDGQHLSELNTLQVALSDPERRKMRSDANVNEREVYITGIHPNAVEAEVRALFELHGTVEGFRMPLSDAGKAKGIGFVDYRTPLEAQKAVAQVNGSTYQGKALKVSIANKPSGPVRVGGGQGFRSRSIRLHGLPDDAQEALIQQLVEKVVGAGAVKKVEWNPGPESRGEAIVEMVDPAASHSSGSES
;
A
#
# COMPACT_ATOMS: atom_id res chain seq x y z
N MET A 1 45.55 24.63 28.44
CA MET A 1 44.72 25.47 29.32
C MET A 1 43.43 24.69 29.52
N ASP A 2 43.25 24.22 30.73
CA ASP A 2 42.03 23.84 31.43
C ASP A 2 40.98 23.04 30.62
N VAL A 3 41.09 21.71 30.75
CA VAL A 3 39.98 20.77 30.60
C VAL A 3 39.65 20.28 32.00
N CYS A 4 38.37 20.32 32.40
CA CYS A 4 37.93 20.15 33.78
C CYS A 4 38.30 18.78 34.40
N ASP A 5 38.82 18.82 35.63
CA ASP A 5 39.35 17.66 36.38
C ASP A 5 38.29 16.86 37.18
N GLU A 6 36.98 17.11 36.95
CA GLU A 6 35.88 16.64 37.80
C GLU A 6 35.15 15.35 37.33
N CYS A 7 35.82 14.44 36.62
CA CYS A 7 35.24 13.14 36.23
C CYS A 7 36.12 11.91 36.52
N SER A 8 37.11 12.05 37.39
CA SER A 8 38.01 10.97 37.83
C SER A 8 37.43 10.13 39.00
N THR A 9 36.25 9.53 38.83
CA THR A 9 35.86 8.40 39.69
C THR A 9 36.68 7.15 39.32
N PRO A 10 37.18 6.37 40.30
CA PRO A 10 38.02 5.20 40.00
C PRO A 10 37.23 4.16 39.20
N ARG A 11 37.76 3.78 38.02
CA ARG A 11 37.21 2.69 37.23
C ARG A 11 37.21 1.41 38.08
N THR A 12 36.07 0.72 38.13
CA THR A 12 35.98 -0.60 38.78
C THR A 12 36.98 -1.56 38.11
N GLN A 13 37.76 -2.26 38.93
CA GLN A 13 38.71 -3.28 38.48
C GLN A 13 38.05 -4.65 38.25
N ASP A 14 36.77 -4.80 38.61
CA ASP A 14 35.99 -6.01 38.37
C ASP A 14 35.62 -6.09 36.86
N PRO A 15 36.17 -7.07 36.10
CA PRO A 15 35.93 -7.18 34.66
C PRO A 15 34.45 -7.42 34.30
N VAL A 16 33.66 -7.97 35.23
CA VAL A 16 32.23 -8.25 35.02
C VAL A 16 31.43 -6.96 35.14
N GLN A 17 31.70 -6.14 36.15
CA GLN A 17 31.06 -4.81 36.30
C GLN A 17 31.54 -3.82 35.24
N TRP A 18 32.79 -3.98 34.76
CA TRP A 18 33.39 -3.14 33.74
C TRP A 18 32.63 -3.15 32.40
N GLY A 19 31.92 -4.23 32.06
CA GLY A 19 31.12 -4.34 30.83
C GLY A 19 29.61 -4.39 31.01
N THR A 20 29.09 -4.26 32.25
CA THR A 20 27.65 -4.40 32.55
C THR A 20 27.04 -3.24 33.33
N GLY A 21 27.84 -2.29 33.82
CA GLY A 21 27.36 -1.11 34.55
C GLY A 21 26.98 0.06 33.64
N LEU A 22 26.00 0.87 34.04
CA LEU A 22 25.58 2.10 33.33
C LEU A 22 26.68 3.15 33.09
N ARG A 23 27.85 3.01 33.73
CA ARG A 23 29.06 3.82 33.54
C ARG A 23 30.32 2.97 33.29
N GLY A 24 30.15 1.66 33.10
CA GLY A 24 31.20 0.69 32.82
C GLY A 24 30.98 0.14 31.42
N GLY A 25 31.74 0.68 30.46
CA GLY A 25 31.76 0.20 29.09
C GLY A 25 32.78 0.98 28.25
N PRO A 26 33.11 0.49 27.05
CA PRO A 26 33.99 1.20 26.14
C PRO A 26 33.35 2.50 25.66
N ILE A 27 34.15 3.57 25.63
CA ILE A 27 33.78 4.88 25.12
C ILE A 27 33.63 4.77 23.60
N ILE A 28 32.52 5.25 23.08
CA ILE A 28 32.26 5.37 21.65
C ILE A 28 32.59 6.81 21.24
N GLU A 29 33.52 6.96 20.31
CA GLU A 29 33.90 8.24 19.70
C GLU A 29 32.77 8.76 18.79
N PRO A 30 32.74 10.07 18.45
CA PRO A 30 31.68 10.66 17.62
C PRO A 30 31.52 10.03 16.22
N ASP A 31 32.52 9.29 15.73
CA ASP A 31 32.47 8.54 14.47
C ASP A 31 31.88 7.11 14.59
N GLY A 32 31.50 6.70 15.80
CA GLY A 32 30.95 5.38 16.11
C GLY A 32 32.01 4.31 16.39
N THR A 33 33.30 4.65 16.44
CA THR A 33 34.36 3.71 16.80
C THR A 33 34.58 3.64 18.32
N TYR A 34 35.10 2.52 18.83
CA TYR A 34 35.50 2.44 20.24
C TYR A 34 36.85 3.11 20.45
N ALA A 35 36.93 4.04 21.40
CA ALA A 35 38.20 4.62 21.82
C ALA A 35 39.12 3.50 22.34
N SER A 36 40.28 3.30 21.73
CA SER A 36 41.16 2.15 22.03
C SER A 36 41.66 2.12 23.48
N THR A 37 41.79 3.28 24.12
CA THR A 37 42.12 3.48 25.54
C THR A 37 40.98 3.15 26.51
N SER A 38 39.80 2.85 25.97
CA SER A 38 38.59 2.47 26.71
C SER A 38 38.18 1.00 26.50
N LEU A 39 38.92 0.24 25.69
CA LEU A 39 38.74 -1.20 25.55
C LEU A 39 39.52 -1.96 26.65
N PRO A 40 39.09 -3.16 27.05
CA PRO A 40 39.82 -3.92 28.05
C PRO A 40 41.09 -4.49 27.39
N ARG A 41 42.19 -4.58 28.15
CA ARG A 41 43.43 -5.20 27.65
C ARG A 41 43.16 -6.68 27.37
N ILE A 42 43.17 -7.05 26.09
CA ILE A 42 43.12 -8.46 25.68
C ILE A 42 44.45 -9.10 26.08
N PRO A 43 44.45 -10.22 26.84
CA PRO A 43 45.68 -10.92 27.20
C PRO A 43 46.33 -11.50 25.94
N THR A 44 47.66 -11.55 25.90
CA THR A 44 48.35 -12.30 24.84
C THR A 44 48.19 -13.80 25.03
N ARG A 45 48.33 -14.58 23.95
CA ARG A 45 48.31 -16.06 24.00
C ARG A 45 49.28 -16.63 25.05
N SER A 46 50.47 -16.04 25.20
CA SER A 46 51.46 -16.48 26.18
C SER A 46 51.08 -16.11 27.62
N GLU A 47 50.43 -14.96 27.86
CA GLU A 47 49.87 -14.63 29.17
C GLU A 47 48.71 -15.57 29.54
N ALA A 48 47.86 -15.95 28.57
CA ALA A 48 46.81 -16.93 28.79
C ALA A 48 47.37 -18.34 29.08
N GLU A 49 48.45 -18.74 28.40
CA GLU A 49 49.18 -19.98 28.68
C GLU A 49 49.80 -20.00 30.08
N GLN A 50 50.48 -18.91 30.48
CA GLN A 50 51.03 -18.74 31.83
C GLN A 50 49.94 -18.73 32.93
N ALA A 51 48.74 -18.25 32.61
CA ALA A 51 47.58 -18.27 33.50
C ALA A 51 46.81 -19.63 33.51
N GLY A 52 47.21 -20.61 32.70
CA GLY A 52 46.50 -21.89 32.57
C GLY A 52 45.16 -21.80 31.82
N LEU A 53 44.92 -20.71 31.08
CA LEU A 53 43.68 -20.39 30.38
C LEU A 53 43.77 -20.60 28.85
N LEU A 54 44.79 -21.32 28.36
CA LEU A 54 45.05 -21.44 26.92
C LEU A 54 43.87 -22.04 26.13
N GLU A 55 43.17 -23.04 26.66
CA GLU A 55 42.01 -23.65 26.00
C GLU A 55 40.82 -22.66 25.89
N THR A 56 40.54 -21.92 26.97
CA THR A 56 39.54 -20.85 26.99
C THR A 56 39.93 -19.68 26.07
N TYR A 57 41.23 -19.40 25.95
CA TYR A 57 41.74 -18.42 25.01
C TYR A 57 41.54 -18.88 23.56
N GLU A 58 41.91 -20.10 23.20
CA GLU A 58 41.78 -20.60 21.81
C GLU A 58 40.32 -20.71 21.35
N THR A 59 39.39 -21.03 22.27
CA THR A 59 37.95 -21.15 21.96
C THR A 59 37.25 -19.80 21.75
N ILE A 60 37.83 -18.68 22.18
CA ILE A 60 37.21 -17.34 22.10
C ILE A 60 38.04 -16.37 21.23
N LEU A 61 39.36 -16.37 21.44
CA LEU A 61 40.34 -15.44 20.87
C LEU A 61 41.39 -16.15 19.98
N GLY A 62 41.31 -17.47 19.85
CA GLY A 62 42.12 -18.24 18.90
C GLY A 62 41.82 -17.87 17.46
N GLU A 63 42.77 -18.11 16.57
CA GLU A 63 42.68 -17.67 15.16
C GLU A 63 41.41 -18.19 14.48
N SER A 64 41.09 -19.48 14.65
CA SER A 64 39.89 -20.09 14.06
C SER A 64 38.61 -19.54 14.69
N ALA A 65 38.57 -19.37 16.02
CA ALA A 65 37.40 -18.84 16.72
C ALA A 65 37.06 -17.41 16.24
N VAL A 66 38.05 -16.52 16.17
CA VAL A 66 37.85 -15.15 15.69
C VAL A 66 37.49 -15.12 14.19
N ARG A 67 38.14 -15.94 13.37
CA ARG A 67 37.81 -16.10 11.94
C ARG A 67 36.34 -16.49 11.75
N ASP A 68 35.91 -17.54 12.44
CA ASP A 68 34.59 -18.11 12.27
C ASP A 68 33.51 -17.20 12.86
N ALA A 69 33.79 -16.50 13.98
CA ALA A 69 32.93 -15.44 14.51
C ALA A 69 32.77 -14.25 13.53
N LEU A 70 33.85 -13.80 12.88
CA LEU A 70 33.78 -12.75 11.86
C LEU A 70 33.03 -13.21 10.60
N ARG A 71 33.21 -14.47 10.19
CA ARG A 71 32.49 -15.06 9.06
C ARG A 71 31.00 -15.22 9.35
N GLU A 72 30.65 -15.68 10.55
CA GLU A 72 29.28 -15.78 11.07
C GLU A 72 28.61 -14.40 11.14
N ALA A 73 29.31 -13.39 11.67
CA ALA A 73 28.81 -12.02 11.70
C ALA A 73 28.56 -11.46 10.28
N TYR A 74 29.48 -11.70 9.34
CA TYR A 74 29.29 -11.32 7.94
C TYR A 74 28.14 -12.09 7.28
N SER A 75 28.01 -13.41 7.49
CA SER A 75 27.00 -14.24 6.82
C SER A 75 25.58 -13.76 7.13
N ARG A 76 25.32 -13.36 8.38
CA ARG A 76 24.04 -12.82 8.86
C ARG A 76 23.62 -11.51 8.19
N VAL A 77 24.58 -10.72 7.70
CA VAL A 77 24.34 -9.43 7.03
C VAL A 77 24.75 -9.42 5.56
N ALA A 78 25.20 -10.53 4.98
CA ALA A 78 25.86 -10.56 3.67
C ALA A 78 24.99 -9.96 2.54
N TYR A 79 23.68 -10.20 2.60
CA TYR A 79 22.66 -9.72 1.67
C TYR A 79 22.16 -8.29 1.95
N HIS A 80 22.71 -7.60 2.96
CA HIS A 80 22.44 -6.18 3.17
C HIS A 80 23.17 -5.33 2.11
N LEU A 81 22.48 -5.02 1.01
CA LEU A 81 23.10 -4.44 -0.19
C LEU A 81 24.03 -3.22 0.04
N ALA A 82 23.60 -2.26 0.87
CA ALA A 82 24.37 -1.05 1.15
C ALA A 82 25.52 -1.28 2.17
N GLU A 83 25.19 -1.77 3.37
CA GLU A 83 26.09 -1.75 4.54
C GLU A 83 26.88 -3.06 4.80
N SER A 84 26.56 -4.18 4.13
CA SER A 84 27.26 -5.48 4.31
C SER A 84 28.77 -5.42 4.08
N GLN A 85 29.24 -4.42 3.32
CA GLN A 85 30.65 -4.19 3.05
C GLN A 85 31.44 -3.81 4.32
N THR A 86 30.80 -3.19 5.32
CA THR A 86 31.46 -2.78 6.57
C THR A 86 31.87 -4.01 7.38
N SER A 87 30.95 -4.95 7.60
CA SER A 87 31.25 -6.23 8.28
C SER A 87 32.23 -7.09 7.48
N TRP A 88 32.11 -7.11 6.15
CA TRP A 88 33.06 -7.82 5.30
C TRP A 88 34.47 -7.22 5.33
N LYS A 89 34.61 -5.89 5.41
CA LYS A 89 35.91 -5.22 5.57
C LYS A 89 36.62 -5.61 6.87
N ALA A 90 35.87 -5.82 7.97
CA ALA A 90 36.45 -6.34 9.21
C ALA A 90 37.01 -7.76 9.05
N TYR A 91 36.25 -8.66 8.40
CA TYR A 91 36.71 -10.01 8.06
C TYR A 91 37.95 -9.99 7.14
N LEU A 92 37.92 -9.19 6.07
CA LEU A 92 39.07 -9.05 5.16
C LEU A 92 40.30 -8.46 5.88
N ALA A 93 40.11 -7.47 6.76
CA ALA A 93 41.21 -6.86 7.50
C ALA A 93 41.90 -7.88 8.44
N PHE A 94 41.12 -8.77 9.07
CA PHE A 94 41.65 -9.88 9.86
C PHE A 94 42.49 -10.85 9.00
N GLU A 95 41.96 -11.35 7.89
CA GLU A 95 42.72 -12.29 7.02
C GLU A 95 43.96 -11.61 6.40
N MET A 96 43.86 -10.33 6.04
CA MET A 96 44.99 -9.53 5.54
C MET A 96 46.04 -9.23 6.61
N ALA A 97 45.65 -9.15 7.90
CA ALA A 97 46.61 -9.04 8.99
C ALA A 97 47.44 -10.33 9.11
N TYR A 98 46.79 -11.50 9.14
CA TYR A 98 47.49 -12.78 9.15
C TYR A 98 48.36 -12.98 7.90
N PHE A 99 47.87 -12.62 6.72
CA PHE A 99 48.64 -12.71 5.47
C PHE A 99 49.92 -11.83 5.44
N ARG A 100 49.97 -10.73 6.20
CA ARG A 100 51.21 -9.92 6.33
C ARG A 100 52.31 -10.66 7.09
N HIS A 101 51.94 -11.53 8.02
CA HIS A 101 52.86 -12.34 8.83
C HIS A 101 53.18 -13.69 8.17
N ASP A 102 52.19 -14.35 7.58
CA ASP A 102 52.31 -15.64 6.90
C ASP A 102 51.88 -15.52 5.43
N ARG A 103 52.84 -15.65 4.50
CA ARG A 103 52.63 -15.60 3.05
C ARG A 103 52.54 -16.98 2.38
N SER A 104 52.29 -18.04 3.15
CA SER A 104 52.14 -19.40 2.62
C SER A 104 51.02 -19.51 1.57
N ALA A 105 51.10 -20.55 0.73
CA ALA A 105 50.08 -20.83 -0.29
C ALA A 105 48.67 -20.99 0.32
N ALA A 106 48.57 -21.56 1.51
CA ALA A 106 47.31 -21.70 2.25
C ALA A 106 46.69 -20.31 2.59
N ARG A 107 47.48 -19.34 3.05
CA ARG A 107 46.98 -17.98 3.32
C ARG A 107 46.58 -17.23 2.06
N LYS A 108 47.35 -17.39 0.97
CA LYS A 108 46.98 -16.84 -0.34
C LYS A 108 45.62 -17.37 -0.80
N GLU A 109 45.37 -18.67 -0.61
CA GLU A 109 44.08 -19.29 -0.93
C GLU A 109 42.94 -18.74 -0.08
N VAL A 110 43.11 -18.64 1.24
CA VAL A 110 42.08 -18.08 2.15
C VAL A 110 41.68 -16.67 1.74
N VAL A 111 42.63 -15.77 1.51
CA VAL A 111 42.35 -14.39 1.08
C VAL A 111 41.69 -14.35 -0.31
N LYS A 112 42.17 -15.16 -1.27
CA LYS A 112 41.55 -15.29 -2.60
C LYS A 112 40.09 -15.74 -2.50
N GLN A 113 39.80 -16.73 -1.66
CA GLN A 113 38.42 -17.21 -1.45
C GLN A 113 37.54 -16.19 -0.71
N ALA A 114 38.09 -15.38 0.19
CA ALA A 114 37.37 -14.28 0.83
C ALA A 114 36.86 -13.24 -0.20
N PHE A 115 37.66 -12.92 -1.21
CA PHE A 115 37.23 -12.07 -2.34
C PHE A 115 36.24 -12.78 -3.27
N ILE A 116 36.53 -14.01 -3.71
CA ILE A 116 35.66 -14.74 -4.65
C ILE A 116 34.27 -15.00 -4.04
N SER A 117 34.19 -15.36 -2.76
CA SER A 117 32.92 -15.53 -2.06
C SER A 117 32.15 -14.21 -1.93
N ARG A 118 32.81 -13.09 -1.66
CA ARG A 118 32.17 -11.77 -1.63
C ARG A 118 31.58 -11.36 -2.96
N LEU A 119 32.30 -11.59 -4.06
CA LEU A 119 31.84 -11.24 -5.41
C LEU A 119 30.59 -12.03 -5.85
N ARG A 120 30.30 -13.19 -5.21
CA ARG A 120 29.07 -13.97 -5.44
C ARG A 120 27.84 -13.43 -4.68
N VAL A 121 28.00 -12.45 -3.80
CA VAL A 121 26.91 -11.86 -3.01
C VAL A 121 26.56 -10.47 -3.55
N PRO A 122 25.28 -10.11 -3.78
CA PRO A 122 24.89 -8.78 -4.24
C PRO A 122 25.26 -7.69 -3.21
N HIS A 123 25.98 -6.66 -3.64
CA HIS A 123 26.37 -5.52 -2.80
C HIS A 123 26.75 -4.28 -3.61
N MET A 124 26.62 -3.10 -2.99
CA MET A 124 26.86 -1.80 -3.63
C MET A 124 28.32 -1.58 -4.08
N GLN A 125 29.31 -2.05 -3.32
CA GLN A 125 30.75 -1.85 -3.64
C GLN A 125 31.36 -2.98 -4.48
N HIS A 126 30.59 -3.59 -5.38
CA HIS A 126 31.00 -4.78 -6.14
C HIS A 126 32.27 -4.57 -6.98
N ASP A 127 32.32 -3.49 -7.77
CA ASP A 127 33.48 -3.18 -8.61
C ASP A 127 34.74 -2.86 -7.81
N HIS A 128 34.60 -2.25 -6.63
CA HIS A 128 35.73 -2.01 -5.74
C HIS A 128 36.29 -3.33 -5.19
N THR A 129 35.43 -4.27 -4.78
CA THR A 129 35.83 -5.62 -4.39
C THR A 129 36.56 -6.35 -5.54
N ALA A 130 36.10 -6.19 -6.79
CA ALA A 130 36.72 -6.81 -7.96
C ALA A 130 38.10 -6.22 -8.29
N GLN A 131 38.26 -4.90 -8.16
CA GLN A 131 39.55 -4.21 -8.28
C GLN A 131 40.54 -4.67 -7.20
N GLN A 132 40.09 -4.81 -5.96
CA GLN A 132 40.92 -5.32 -4.86
C GLN A 132 41.37 -6.78 -5.09
N LEU A 133 40.50 -7.64 -5.63
CA LEU A 133 40.89 -9.00 -6.04
C LEU A 133 41.95 -8.96 -7.15
N SER A 134 41.73 -8.18 -8.21
CA SER A 134 42.71 -8.04 -9.31
C SER A 134 44.08 -7.59 -8.79
N ALA A 135 44.12 -6.57 -7.93
CA ALA A 135 45.34 -6.11 -7.28
C ALA A 135 45.99 -7.19 -6.39
N PHE A 136 45.20 -7.99 -5.66
CA PHE A 136 45.74 -9.08 -4.84
C PHE A 136 46.36 -10.18 -5.71
N VAL A 137 45.68 -10.61 -6.79
CA VAL A 137 46.18 -11.67 -7.69
C VAL A 137 47.45 -11.20 -8.39
N SER A 138 47.46 -10.01 -8.98
CA SER A 138 48.63 -9.45 -9.67
C SER A 138 49.87 -9.30 -8.79
N ASN A 139 49.70 -9.00 -7.49
CA ASN A 139 50.82 -8.75 -6.59
C ASN A 139 51.33 -10.00 -5.85
N PHE A 140 50.53 -11.05 -5.71
CA PHE A 140 50.83 -12.17 -4.79
C PHE A 140 50.64 -13.58 -5.36
N LEU A 141 50.02 -13.75 -6.52
CA LEU A 141 49.80 -15.04 -7.20
C LEU A 141 50.58 -15.10 -8.53
N ASN A 142 50.62 -16.28 -9.16
CA ASN A 142 51.39 -16.47 -10.39
C ASN A 142 50.69 -15.76 -11.58
N PRO A 143 51.44 -15.10 -12.50
CA PRO A 143 50.83 -14.43 -13.66
C PRO A 143 49.95 -15.34 -14.52
N GLU A 144 50.32 -16.62 -14.66
CA GLU A 144 49.57 -17.63 -15.41
C GLU A 144 48.20 -17.96 -14.78
N GLU A 145 48.03 -17.74 -13.49
CA GLU A 145 46.78 -17.98 -12.75
C GLU A 145 45.80 -16.81 -12.85
N TYR A 146 46.26 -15.63 -13.30
CA TYR A 146 45.48 -14.39 -13.30
C TYR A 146 44.18 -14.50 -14.12
N GLU A 147 44.28 -14.84 -15.41
CA GLU A 147 43.13 -14.96 -16.31
C GLU A 147 42.13 -16.03 -15.85
N PRO A 148 42.54 -17.27 -15.50
CA PRO A 148 41.64 -18.26 -14.91
C PRO A 148 40.88 -17.77 -13.67
N ILE A 149 41.56 -17.10 -12.73
CA ILE A 149 40.96 -16.60 -11.49
C ILE A 149 39.97 -15.47 -11.78
N MET A 150 40.36 -14.48 -12.58
CA MET A 150 39.52 -13.31 -12.88
C MET A 150 38.31 -13.69 -13.73
N ALA A 151 38.46 -14.64 -14.67
CA ALA A 151 37.34 -15.17 -15.44
C ALA A 151 36.37 -15.98 -14.55
N ALA A 152 36.87 -16.77 -13.59
CA ALA A 152 36.03 -17.50 -12.65
C ALA A 152 35.30 -16.56 -11.67
N ALA A 153 35.97 -15.52 -11.17
CA ALA A 153 35.38 -14.49 -10.31
C ALA A 153 34.28 -13.72 -11.06
N SER A 154 34.53 -13.32 -12.32
CA SER A 154 33.57 -12.60 -13.15
C SER A 154 32.32 -13.44 -13.47
N ARG A 155 32.48 -14.74 -13.77
CA ARG A 155 31.34 -15.67 -13.93
C ARG A 155 30.53 -15.81 -12.64
N GLY A 156 31.19 -15.94 -11.48
CA GLY A 156 30.52 -15.98 -10.18
C GLY A 156 29.83 -14.68 -9.79
N ALA A 157 30.30 -13.55 -10.30
CA ALA A 157 29.77 -12.22 -10.03
C ALA A 157 28.53 -11.83 -10.84
N ALA A 158 28.33 -12.40 -12.04
CA ALA A 158 27.32 -11.92 -12.98
C ALA A 158 25.90 -11.91 -12.37
N ALA A 159 25.49 -13.01 -11.73
CA ALA A 159 24.19 -13.10 -11.05
C ALA A 159 24.06 -12.12 -9.87
N ALA A 160 25.16 -11.88 -9.14
CA ALA A 160 25.17 -10.98 -8.00
C ALA A 160 25.02 -9.50 -8.41
N LYS A 161 25.67 -9.11 -9.52
CA LYS A 161 25.53 -7.77 -10.11
C LYS A 161 24.12 -7.53 -10.63
N GLU A 162 23.58 -8.45 -11.42
CA GLU A 162 22.20 -8.37 -11.94
C GLU A 162 21.18 -8.27 -10.80
N ALA A 163 21.33 -9.07 -9.74
CA ALA A 163 20.48 -8.99 -8.56
C ALA A 163 20.57 -7.63 -7.84
N PHE A 164 21.74 -6.99 -7.80
CA PHE A 164 21.88 -5.63 -7.25
C PHE A 164 21.18 -4.59 -8.16
N THR A 165 21.44 -4.59 -9.47
CA THR A 165 20.87 -3.62 -10.43
C THR A 165 19.33 -3.64 -10.46
N GLN A 166 18.70 -4.80 -10.32
CA GLN A 166 17.22 -4.89 -10.22
C GLN A 166 16.64 -4.18 -8.99
N ARG A 167 17.45 -4.03 -7.93
CA ARG A 167 17.09 -3.53 -6.60
C ARG A 167 17.50 -2.08 -6.36
N GLU A 168 18.57 -1.62 -7.01
CA GLU A 168 19.10 -0.25 -6.96
C GLU A 168 18.00 0.83 -7.02
N ARG A 169 17.07 0.72 -7.98
CA ARG A 169 15.89 1.59 -8.16
C ARG A 169 14.94 1.71 -6.94
N TYR A 170 15.05 0.81 -5.97
CA TYR A 170 14.31 0.83 -4.71
C TYR A 170 15.20 1.22 -3.51
N GLU A 171 16.50 0.98 -3.56
CA GLU A 171 17.43 1.28 -2.47
C GLU A 171 17.52 2.80 -2.18
N ASP A 172 17.56 3.65 -3.22
CA ASP A 172 17.49 5.12 -3.06
C ASP A 172 16.21 5.55 -2.32
N ARG A 173 15.08 4.92 -2.68
CA ARG A 173 13.77 5.20 -2.06
C ARG A 173 13.73 4.69 -0.62
N PHE A 174 14.33 3.54 -0.34
CA PHE A 174 14.45 3.00 1.01
C PHE A 174 15.30 3.92 1.90
N ALA A 175 16.42 4.42 1.39
CA ALA A 175 17.27 5.38 2.11
C ALA A 175 16.52 6.69 2.41
N ALA A 176 15.85 7.27 1.41
CA ALA A 176 15.03 8.47 1.60
C ALA A 176 13.83 8.24 2.54
N ALA A 177 13.22 7.05 2.50
CA ALA A 177 12.13 6.65 3.39
C ALA A 177 12.61 6.50 4.84
N LYS A 178 13.76 5.85 5.07
CA LYS A 178 14.40 5.72 6.39
C LYS A 178 14.66 7.10 7.00
N PHE A 179 15.25 8.02 6.23
CA PHE A 179 15.51 9.39 6.68
C PHE A 179 14.24 10.18 7.04
N LYS A 180 13.11 9.91 6.37
CA LYS A 180 11.83 10.59 6.59
C LYS A 180 10.88 9.88 7.58
N GLY A 181 11.22 8.67 8.04
CA GLY A 181 10.30 7.80 8.79
C GLY A 181 9.11 7.26 7.98
N ASP A 182 9.11 7.38 6.65
CA ASP A 182 7.97 7.00 5.79
C ASP A 182 8.01 5.52 5.40
N PHE A 183 7.44 4.66 6.24
CA PHE A 183 7.29 3.24 5.94
C PHE A 183 6.41 2.94 4.71
N GLN A 184 5.46 3.82 4.34
CA GLN A 184 4.56 3.56 3.20
C GLN A 184 5.34 3.55 1.88
N ALA A 185 6.39 4.38 1.77
CA ALA A 185 7.32 4.37 0.64
C ALA A 185 8.11 3.06 0.49
N VAL A 186 8.23 2.24 1.54
CA VAL A 186 8.97 0.96 1.54
C VAL A 186 8.09 -0.23 1.15
N LYS A 187 6.78 -0.20 1.44
CA LYS A 187 5.85 -1.30 1.08
C LYS A 187 5.90 -1.75 -0.39
N PRO A 188 6.05 -0.88 -1.41
CA PRO A 188 6.21 -1.31 -2.79
C PRO A 188 7.47 -2.16 -3.03
N TYR A 189 8.56 -1.90 -2.31
CA TYR A 189 9.79 -2.68 -2.43
C TYR A 189 9.61 -4.06 -1.81
N LEU A 190 9.06 -4.16 -0.59
CA LEU A 190 8.74 -5.44 0.05
C LEU A 190 7.82 -6.31 -0.83
N ARG A 191 6.73 -5.74 -1.34
CA ARG A 191 5.80 -6.43 -2.25
C ARG A 191 6.47 -6.89 -3.55
N TRP A 192 7.34 -6.07 -4.14
CA TRP A 192 8.08 -6.44 -5.33
C TRP A 192 9.09 -7.57 -5.03
N GLN A 193 9.82 -7.49 -3.93
CA GLN A 193 10.83 -8.48 -3.55
C GLN A 193 10.19 -9.85 -3.28
N VAL A 194 9.06 -9.90 -2.57
CA VAL A 194 8.28 -11.15 -2.33
C VAL A 194 7.67 -11.70 -3.63
N SER A 195 7.37 -10.86 -4.63
CA SER A 195 6.79 -11.32 -5.90
C SER A 195 7.81 -11.85 -6.93
N GLN A 196 9.11 -11.81 -6.64
CA GLN A 196 10.14 -12.29 -7.55
C GLN A 196 10.11 -13.82 -7.72
N LYS A 197 10.40 -14.28 -8.94
CA LYS A 197 10.47 -15.70 -9.29
C LYS A 197 11.75 -15.97 -10.10
N PRO A 198 12.68 -16.83 -9.62
CA PRO A 198 12.66 -17.49 -8.31
C PRO A 198 12.70 -16.48 -7.15
N LEU A 199 12.07 -16.84 -6.04
CA LEU A 199 12.14 -16.07 -4.80
C LEU A 199 13.49 -16.31 -4.13
N ASP A 200 14.18 -15.23 -3.77
CA ASP A 200 15.38 -15.29 -2.93
C ASP A 200 14.99 -15.09 -1.46
N LEU A 201 15.00 -16.17 -0.68
CA LEU A 201 14.67 -16.15 0.74
C LEU A 201 15.60 -15.23 1.53
N LEU A 202 16.92 -15.32 1.29
CA LEU A 202 17.94 -14.60 2.06
C LEU A 202 17.87 -13.09 1.80
N MET A 203 17.72 -12.69 0.53
CA MET A 203 17.54 -11.28 0.16
C MET A 203 16.23 -10.70 0.71
N THR A 204 15.16 -11.49 0.71
CA THR A 204 13.85 -11.04 1.21
C THR A 204 13.87 -10.92 2.74
N SER A 205 14.42 -11.91 3.44
CA SER A 205 14.65 -11.84 4.89
C SER A 205 15.55 -10.67 5.28
N ALA A 206 16.62 -10.40 4.51
CA ALA A 206 17.47 -9.24 4.73
C ALA A 206 16.71 -7.91 4.55
N LEU A 207 15.85 -7.78 3.53
CA LEU A 207 15.02 -6.59 3.34
C LEU A 207 14.00 -6.40 4.46
N TYR A 208 13.33 -7.47 4.92
CA TYR A 208 12.43 -7.40 6.07
C TYR A 208 13.18 -7.01 7.35
N LYS A 209 14.32 -7.63 7.66
CA LYS A 209 15.17 -7.29 8.83
C LYS A 209 15.62 -5.82 8.78
N ARG A 210 15.98 -5.29 7.61
CA ARG A 210 16.29 -3.86 7.40
C ARG A 210 15.09 -2.95 7.63
N ALA A 211 13.93 -3.31 7.10
CA ALA A 211 12.69 -2.54 7.31
C ALA A 211 12.27 -2.55 8.79
N ILE A 212 12.39 -3.69 9.46
CA ILE A 212 12.12 -3.83 10.90
C ILE A 212 13.05 -2.92 11.70
N PHE A 213 14.35 -2.96 11.41
CA PHE A 213 15.33 -2.09 12.07
C PHE A 213 15.07 -0.59 11.83
N ALA A 214 14.52 -0.21 10.67
CA ALA A 214 14.25 1.19 10.33
C ALA A 214 12.88 1.71 10.80
N PHE A 215 11.85 0.85 10.91
CA PHE A 215 10.44 1.28 11.08
C PHE A 215 9.64 0.51 12.15
N ALA A 216 10.24 -0.52 12.78
CA ALA A 216 9.61 -1.37 13.79
C ALA A 216 10.49 -1.55 15.05
N GLN A 217 11.24 -0.51 15.40
CA GLN A 217 11.91 -0.41 16.70
C GLN A 217 10.87 -0.35 17.84
N PRO A 218 11.21 -0.80 19.07
CA PRO A 218 10.31 -0.71 20.21
C PRO A 218 9.85 0.74 20.43
N PRO A 219 8.55 1.00 20.66
CA PRO A 219 8.00 2.36 20.74
C PRO A 219 8.44 3.14 21.99
N THR A 220 9.30 2.57 22.83
CA THR A 220 9.77 3.13 24.12
C THR A 220 11.08 3.91 24.03
N LEU A 221 11.77 3.93 22.88
CA LEU A 221 13.03 4.64 22.70
C LEU A 221 13.13 5.23 21.28
N THR A 222 13.22 6.56 21.19
CA THR A 222 13.64 7.25 19.97
C THR A 222 15.14 7.04 19.69
N GLU A 223 15.60 7.26 18.45
CA GLU A 223 17.04 7.21 18.14
C GLU A 223 17.87 8.18 18.99
N ASP A 224 17.29 9.29 19.44
CA ASP A 224 17.95 10.25 20.32
C ASP A 224 18.00 9.73 21.76
N GLU A 225 16.92 9.15 22.31
CA GLU A 225 16.94 8.52 23.64
C GLU A 225 17.84 7.28 23.72
N ILE A 226 18.12 6.60 22.59
CA ILE A 226 19.12 5.52 22.53
C ILE A 226 20.55 6.09 22.63
N ARG A 227 20.82 7.24 22.01
CA ARG A 227 22.13 7.91 22.03
C ARG A 227 22.36 8.69 23.34
N ASN A 228 21.28 9.27 23.88
CA ASN A 228 21.22 10.20 24.99
C ASN A 228 20.14 9.73 25.99
N PRO A 229 20.38 8.68 26.79
CA PRO A 229 19.37 8.14 27.70
C PRO A 229 18.90 9.19 28.71
N PRO A 230 17.58 9.40 28.89
CA PRO A 230 17.05 10.52 29.65
C PRO A 230 17.45 10.42 31.14
N THR A 231 18.24 11.39 31.59
CA THR A 231 18.69 11.48 32.98
C THR A 231 17.52 11.84 33.92
N PRO A 232 17.59 11.51 35.22
CA PRO A 232 16.57 11.91 36.19
C PRO A 232 16.33 13.44 36.24
N HIS A 233 17.36 14.24 35.92
CA HIS A 233 17.27 15.70 35.85
C HIS A 233 16.43 16.17 34.65
N PHE A 234 16.69 15.61 33.47
CA PHE A 234 15.92 15.90 32.25
C PHE A 234 14.43 15.55 32.43
N GLN A 235 14.14 14.42 33.09
CA GLN A 235 12.76 14.03 33.42
C GLN A 235 12.07 14.98 34.42
N ALA A 236 12.83 15.67 35.29
CA ALA A 236 12.29 16.69 36.19
C ALA A 236 11.98 17.99 35.44
N GLU A 237 12.91 18.50 34.61
CA GLU A 237 12.71 19.73 33.82
C GLU A 237 11.54 19.61 32.83
N VAL A 238 11.38 18.47 32.16
CA VAL A 238 10.25 18.22 31.25
C VAL A 238 8.91 18.15 31.98
N ARG A 239 8.89 17.73 33.27
CA ARG A 239 7.69 17.78 34.12
C ARG A 239 7.34 19.20 34.55
N GLU A 240 8.33 20.03 34.86
CA GLU A 240 8.12 21.41 35.30
C GLU A 240 7.74 22.35 34.14
N GLY A 241 8.30 22.14 32.94
CA GLY A 241 8.06 22.99 31.77
C GLY A 241 6.67 22.89 31.12
N ARG A 242 5.88 21.83 31.39
CA ARG A 242 4.57 21.58 30.73
C ARG A 242 3.36 22.06 31.54
N ALA A 243 3.44 23.26 32.11
CA ALA A 243 2.39 23.84 32.96
C ALA A 243 1.14 24.34 32.17
N GLY A 244 0.21 23.43 31.87
CA GLY A 244 -1.12 23.78 31.34
C GLY A 244 -2.04 22.57 31.27
N LYS A 245 -2.90 22.36 32.29
CA LYS A 245 -3.61 21.07 32.52
C LYS A 245 -4.40 20.53 31.32
N ALA A 246 -5.02 21.39 30.51
CA ALA A 246 -5.73 20.96 29.30
C ALA A 246 -4.78 20.58 28.14
N ASN A 247 -3.77 21.42 27.88
CA ASN A 247 -2.77 21.18 26.83
C ASN A 247 -1.89 19.96 27.14
N TYR A 248 -1.57 19.72 28.42
CA TYR A 248 -0.81 18.55 28.86
C TYR A 248 -1.59 17.24 28.64
N ALA A 249 -2.89 17.21 28.96
CA ALA A 249 -3.73 16.04 28.72
C ALA A 249 -3.87 15.75 27.21
N ALA A 250 -4.13 16.79 26.40
CA ALA A 250 -4.23 16.67 24.94
C ALA A 250 -2.90 16.24 24.30
N ALA A 251 -1.77 16.80 24.74
CA ALA A 251 -0.44 16.42 24.26
C ALA A 251 -0.09 14.97 24.62
N LYS A 252 -0.40 14.53 25.85
CA LYS A 252 -0.17 13.14 26.29
C LYS A 252 -1.04 12.14 25.54
N GLU A 253 -2.26 12.51 25.17
CA GLU A 253 -3.14 11.67 24.37
C GLU A 253 -2.67 11.61 22.90
N ALA A 254 -2.21 12.72 22.32
CA ALA A 254 -1.59 12.73 20.98
C ALA A 254 -0.31 11.88 20.94
N GLU A 255 0.55 12.00 21.96
CA GLU A 255 1.76 11.18 22.16
C GLU A 255 1.41 9.69 22.26
N ARG A 256 0.36 9.34 23.01
CA ARG A 256 -0.16 7.96 23.11
C ARG A 256 -0.67 7.43 21.77
N GLN A 257 -1.38 8.25 21.00
CA GLN A 257 -1.88 7.88 19.67
C GLN A 257 -0.74 7.67 18.67
N GLU A 258 0.30 8.51 18.71
CA GLU A 258 1.49 8.33 17.89
C GLU A 258 2.26 7.05 18.27
N LEU A 259 2.43 6.78 19.57
CA LEU A 259 3.05 5.54 20.07
C LEU A 259 2.26 4.30 19.61
N ALA A 260 0.93 4.34 19.72
CA ALA A 260 0.05 3.26 19.28
C ALA A 260 0.12 3.04 17.76
N ALA A 261 0.17 4.11 16.96
CA ALA A 261 0.34 4.01 15.51
C ALA A 261 1.70 3.38 15.13
N LYS A 262 2.79 3.77 15.81
CA LYS A 262 4.12 3.16 15.63
C LYS A 262 4.13 1.68 16.05
N ALA A 263 3.50 1.33 17.17
CA ALA A 263 3.37 -0.04 17.63
C ALA A 263 2.57 -0.92 16.65
N ALA A 264 1.45 -0.41 16.11
CA ALA A 264 0.66 -1.11 15.11
C ALA A 264 1.40 -1.29 13.77
N GLN A 265 2.19 -0.29 13.35
CA GLN A 265 3.08 -0.41 12.19
C GLN A 265 4.14 -1.49 12.42
N ALA A 266 4.76 -1.49 13.59
CA ALA A 266 5.79 -2.46 13.96
C ALA A 266 5.22 -3.88 14.00
N GLU A 267 4.04 -4.07 14.62
CA GLU A 267 3.33 -5.35 14.64
C GLU A 267 3.06 -5.86 13.23
N GLY A 268 2.47 -5.02 12.37
CA GLY A 268 2.17 -5.41 10.99
C GLY A 268 3.40 -5.88 10.22
N LEU A 269 4.53 -5.20 10.37
CA LEU A 269 5.77 -5.57 9.67
C LEU A 269 6.40 -6.86 10.23
N TRP A 270 6.34 -7.09 11.54
CA TRP A 270 6.74 -8.36 12.15
C TRP A 270 5.83 -9.51 11.70
N VAL A 271 4.51 -9.33 11.71
CA VAL A 271 3.53 -10.33 11.28
C VAL A 271 3.72 -10.68 9.79
N ASP A 272 3.94 -9.68 8.92
CA ASP A 272 4.26 -9.89 7.51
C ASP A 272 5.53 -10.75 7.34
N TYR A 273 6.59 -10.43 8.09
CA TYR A 273 7.87 -11.16 8.01
C TYR A 273 7.77 -12.60 8.52
N LEU A 274 7.14 -12.82 9.68
CA LEU A 274 6.96 -14.18 10.23
C LEU A 274 6.04 -15.03 9.33
N SER A 275 5.00 -14.43 8.75
CA SER A 275 4.15 -15.10 7.76
C SER A 275 4.93 -15.46 6.49
N PHE A 276 5.80 -14.55 6.02
CA PHE A 276 6.69 -14.81 4.89
C PHE A 276 7.61 -16.02 5.14
N LEU A 277 8.27 -16.10 6.31
CA LEU A 277 9.14 -17.24 6.66
C LEU A 277 8.36 -18.56 6.70
N ALA A 278 7.16 -18.54 7.30
CA ALA A 278 6.31 -19.72 7.44
C ALA A 278 5.81 -20.26 6.09
N LEU A 279 5.49 -19.38 5.13
CA LEU A 279 5.00 -19.76 3.80
C LEU A 279 6.12 -20.28 2.87
N HIS A 280 7.34 -19.79 3.03
CA HIS A 280 8.45 -20.06 2.10
C HIS A 280 9.48 -21.08 2.62
N LYS A 281 9.07 -21.92 3.58
CA LYS A 281 9.87 -23.04 4.12
C LYS A 281 11.25 -22.61 4.63
N ALA A 282 11.31 -21.49 5.35
CA ALA A 282 12.52 -21.10 6.07
C ALA A 282 12.91 -22.18 7.11
N THR A 283 14.18 -22.17 7.54
CA THR A 283 14.65 -23.18 8.50
C THR A 283 13.93 -23.04 9.85
N PRO A 284 13.67 -24.14 10.59
CA PRO A 284 13.03 -24.07 11.90
C PRO A 284 13.73 -23.12 12.89
N SER A 285 15.08 -23.05 12.87
CA SER A 285 15.83 -22.07 13.68
C SER A 285 15.50 -20.65 13.26
N GLU A 286 15.62 -20.29 11.98
CA GLU A 286 15.35 -18.91 11.53
C GLU A 286 13.93 -18.46 11.85
N VAL A 287 12.94 -19.36 11.76
CA VAL A 287 11.55 -19.08 12.17
C VAL A 287 11.46 -18.81 13.67
N LEU A 288 12.00 -19.69 14.52
CA LEU A 288 11.93 -19.56 15.98
C LEU A 288 12.74 -18.37 16.50
N ASP A 289 13.94 -18.15 15.96
CA ASP A 289 14.81 -17.01 16.28
C ASP A 289 14.13 -15.68 15.92
N SER A 290 13.48 -15.62 14.75
CA SER A 290 12.70 -14.45 14.33
C SER A 290 11.46 -14.23 15.21
N CYS A 291 10.76 -15.29 15.61
CA CYS A 291 9.63 -15.18 16.55
C CYS A 291 10.09 -14.71 17.94
N ALA A 292 11.19 -15.27 18.45
CA ALA A 292 11.80 -14.90 19.72
C ALA A 292 12.36 -13.46 19.70
N GLN A 293 12.75 -12.94 18.53
CA GLN A 293 13.07 -11.52 18.35
C GLN A 293 11.80 -10.66 18.36
N ALA A 294 10.75 -11.05 17.61
CA ALA A 294 9.49 -10.31 17.54
C ALA A 294 8.85 -10.07 18.92
N VAL A 295 8.73 -11.12 19.75
CA VAL A 295 8.15 -10.99 21.11
C VAL A 295 9.03 -10.21 22.09
N ARG A 296 10.33 -10.07 21.82
CA ARG A 296 11.24 -9.19 22.58
C ARG A 296 11.13 -7.74 22.13
N SER A 297 10.90 -7.50 20.84
CA SER A 297 10.69 -6.15 20.28
C SER A 297 9.29 -5.60 20.58
N LEU A 298 8.27 -6.47 20.63
CA LEU A 298 6.86 -6.10 20.86
C LEU A 298 6.21 -6.96 21.96
N PRO A 299 6.69 -6.91 23.22
CA PRO A 299 6.17 -7.73 24.32
C PRO A 299 4.68 -7.52 24.64
N GLY A 300 4.10 -6.37 24.23
CA GLY A 300 2.66 -6.11 24.32
C GLY A 300 1.80 -6.66 23.16
N SER A 301 2.40 -7.14 22.06
CA SER A 301 1.66 -7.65 20.91
C SER A 301 1.27 -9.11 21.12
N GLY A 302 0.01 -9.34 21.49
CA GLY A 302 -0.54 -10.69 21.63
C GLY A 302 -0.44 -11.53 20.36
N LYS A 303 -0.52 -10.90 19.17
CA LYS A 303 -0.36 -11.58 17.87
C LYS A 303 1.04 -12.17 17.69
N THR A 304 2.09 -11.43 18.04
CA THR A 304 3.47 -11.96 17.92
C THR A 304 3.70 -13.13 18.87
N TRP A 305 3.18 -13.07 20.10
CA TRP A 305 3.20 -14.20 21.03
C TRP A 305 2.40 -15.39 20.50
N ALA A 306 1.20 -15.17 19.97
CA ALA A 306 0.38 -16.23 19.40
C ALA A 306 1.07 -16.93 18.22
N ILE A 307 1.75 -16.17 17.35
CA ILE A 307 2.58 -16.73 16.28
C ILE A 307 3.75 -17.53 16.86
N TYR A 308 4.41 -17.05 17.92
CA TYR A 308 5.52 -17.77 18.55
C TYR A 308 5.06 -19.10 19.17
N LEU A 309 3.97 -19.11 19.96
CA LEU A 309 3.41 -20.31 20.59
C LEU A 309 3.00 -21.38 19.54
N ARG A 310 2.31 -20.95 18.48
CA ARG A 310 1.95 -21.83 17.35
C ARG A 310 3.18 -22.41 16.64
N ASN A 311 4.26 -21.63 16.49
CA ASN A 311 5.49 -22.11 15.86
C ASN A 311 6.28 -23.05 16.77
N LEU A 312 6.29 -22.86 18.09
CA LEU A 312 6.87 -23.82 19.03
C LEU A 312 6.20 -25.20 18.87
N ALA A 313 4.88 -25.26 18.96
CA ALA A 313 4.13 -26.52 18.84
C ALA A 313 4.31 -27.20 17.46
N ARG A 314 4.09 -26.45 16.37
CA ARG A 314 4.23 -26.96 14.99
C ARG A 314 5.64 -27.43 14.64
N LEU A 315 6.68 -26.88 15.28
CA LEU A 315 8.07 -27.29 15.10
C LEU A 315 8.52 -28.31 16.16
N HIS A 316 7.57 -29.00 16.80
CA HIS A 316 7.79 -30.07 17.78
C HIS A 316 8.66 -29.66 18.98
N ARG A 317 8.59 -28.39 19.39
CA ARG A 317 9.10 -27.96 20.69
C ARG A 317 8.11 -28.43 21.75
N GLY A 318 8.59 -29.09 22.80
CA GLY A 318 7.72 -29.76 23.78
C GLY A 318 6.79 -28.79 24.53
N GLU A 319 5.71 -29.34 25.09
CA GLU A 319 4.67 -28.60 25.84
C GLU A 319 5.25 -27.65 26.91
N VAL A 320 6.35 -28.06 27.57
CA VAL A 320 7.07 -27.26 28.57
C VAL A 320 7.55 -25.92 27.99
N GLU A 321 8.14 -25.89 26.81
CA GLU A 321 8.62 -24.64 26.19
C GLU A 321 7.46 -23.71 25.80
N VAL A 322 6.34 -24.27 25.36
CA VAL A 322 5.11 -23.51 25.07
C VAL A 322 4.55 -22.91 26.35
N ALA A 323 4.50 -23.68 27.44
CA ALA A 323 4.04 -23.20 28.75
C ALA A 323 4.98 -22.12 29.31
N GLU A 324 6.29 -22.27 29.21
CA GLU A 324 7.28 -21.27 29.61
C GLU A 324 7.15 -19.97 28.81
N ALA A 325 6.99 -20.05 27.48
CA ALA A 325 6.80 -18.89 26.63
C ALA A 325 5.48 -18.16 26.94
N PHE A 326 4.40 -18.90 27.21
CA PHE A 326 3.11 -18.34 27.60
C PHE A 326 3.17 -17.67 28.99
N ASN A 327 3.75 -18.34 29.98
CA ASN A 327 3.97 -17.77 31.32
C ASN A 327 4.82 -16.50 31.27
N ARG A 328 5.85 -16.45 30.41
CA ARG A 328 6.68 -15.25 30.18
C ARG A 328 5.86 -14.07 29.65
N ALA A 329 4.89 -14.31 28.76
CA ALA A 329 3.97 -13.29 28.26
C ALA A 329 3.04 -12.77 29.37
N LEU A 330 2.49 -13.68 30.20
CA LEU A 330 1.66 -13.32 31.35
C LEU A 330 2.43 -12.52 32.40
N SER A 331 3.64 -12.94 32.78
CA SER A 331 4.48 -12.23 33.75
C SER A 331 4.93 -10.84 33.29
N ASN A 332 5.00 -10.61 31.97
CA ASN A 332 5.27 -9.28 31.42
C ASN A 332 4.06 -8.35 31.55
N GLY A 333 2.85 -8.89 31.43
CA GLY A 333 1.59 -8.18 31.66
C GLY A 333 1.21 -7.13 30.62
N GLN A 334 2.10 -6.74 29.70
CA GLN A 334 1.80 -5.74 28.66
C GLN A 334 0.70 -6.18 27.69
N CYS A 335 0.68 -7.45 27.28
CA CYS A 335 -0.40 -8.01 26.45
C CYS A 335 -1.77 -7.92 27.14
N LEU A 336 -1.81 -7.87 28.48
CA LEU A 336 -3.04 -7.80 29.27
C LEU A 336 -3.61 -6.37 29.37
N GLN A 337 -3.01 -5.37 28.72
CA GLN A 337 -3.53 -3.99 28.73
C GLN A 337 -4.54 -3.70 27.62
N ASP A 338 -4.62 -4.57 26.61
CA ASP A 338 -5.45 -4.42 25.42
C ASP A 338 -6.33 -5.67 25.21
N PRO A 339 -7.67 -5.51 25.14
CA PRO A 339 -8.60 -6.60 24.83
C PRO A 339 -8.27 -7.39 23.56
N ALA A 340 -7.75 -6.72 22.52
CA ALA A 340 -7.43 -7.42 21.29
C ALA A 340 -6.25 -8.40 21.49
N SER A 341 -5.19 -7.91 22.12
CA SER A 341 -3.93 -8.61 22.36
C SER A 341 -4.03 -9.77 23.36
N TRP A 342 -4.69 -9.62 24.52
CA TRP A 342 -4.75 -10.75 25.45
C TRP A 342 -5.53 -11.94 24.87
N ALA A 343 -6.62 -11.67 24.14
CA ALA A 343 -7.37 -12.72 23.46
C ALA A 343 -6.54 -13.39 22.35
N ASP A 344 -5.72 -12.66 21.59
CA ASP A 344 -4.79 -13.26 20.62
C ASP A 344 -3.76 -14.18 21.32
N LEU A 345 -3.20 -13.75 22.46
CA LEU A 345 -2.26 -14.56 23.27
C LEU A 345 -2.90 -15.86 23.76
N LEU A 346 -4.11 -15.80 24.34
CA LEU A 346 -4.82 -16.98 24.84
C LEU A 346 -5.19 -17.95 23.71
N LEU A 347 -5.70 -17.43 22.58
CA LEU A 347 -5.97 -18.25 21.39
C LEU A 347 -4.69 -18.90 20.86
N GLY A 348 -3.55 -18.22 20.93
CA GLY A 348 -2.24 -18.79 20.61
C GLY A 348 -1.86 -19.98 21.50
N ARG A 349 -2.19 -19.94 22.79
CA ARG A 349 -1.98 -21.06 23.73
C ARG A 349 -2.93 -22.23 23.47
N CYS A 350 -4.20 -21.95 23.17
CA CYS A 350 -5.19 -22.98 22.80
C CYS A 350 -4.87 -23.63 21.45
N ASP A 351 -4.42 -22.85 20.47
CA ASP A 351 -3.98 -23.35 19.16
C ASP A 351 -2.75 -24.25 19.29
N ALA A 352 -1.79 -23.91 20.15
CA ALA A 352 -0.62 -24.73 20.42
C ALA A 352 -0.99 -26.08 21.06
N GLU A 353 -1.94 -26.12 22.00
CA GLU A 353 -2.44 -27.37 22.58
C GLU A 353 -3.11 -28.25 21.53
N LYS A 354 -4.00 -27.64 20.73
CA LYS A 354 -4.70 -28.29 19.63
C LYS A 354 -3.72 -28.86 18.60
N GLU A 355 -2.63 -28.16 18.29
CA GLU A 355 -1.57 -28.64 17.40
C GLU A 355 -0.87 -29.89 17.96
N PHE A 356 -0.50 -29.93 19.25
CA PHE A 356 0.06 -31.14 19.86
C PHE A 356 -0.89 -32.34 19.77
N VAL A 357 -2.16 -32.12 20.10
CA VAL A 357 -3.21 -33.14 20.03
C VAL A 357 -3.43 -33.66 18.61
N LEU A 358 -3.41 -32.76 17.60
CA LEU A 358 -3.49 -33.13 16.19
C LEU A 358 -2.24 -33.88 15.70
N LEU A 359 -1.04 -33.49 16.13
CA LEU A 359 0.21 -34.17 15.76
C LEU A 359 0.29 -35.58 16.37
N ALA A 360 -0.15 -35.76 17.62
CA ALA A 360 -0.23 -37.07 18.26
C ALA A 360 -1.25 -37.98 17.55
N ALA A 361 -2.45 -37.46 17.27
CA ALA A 361 -3.48 -38.20 16.53
C ALA A 361 -3.05 -38.55 15.10
N ALA A 362 -2.35 -37.64 14.39
CA ALA A 362 -1.79 -37.89 13.07
C ALA A 362 -0.79 -39.06 13.09
N ALA A 363 0.10 -39.10 14.09
CA ALA A 363 1.09 -40.16 14.25
C ALA A 363 0.43 -41.53 14.55
N GLU A 364 -0.59 -41.56 15.40
CA GLU A 364 -1.34 -42.80 15.73
C GLU A 364 -2.20 -43.31 14.56
N GLN A 365 -2.88 -42.40 13.86
CA GLN A 365 -3.77 -42.73 12.73
C GLN A 365 -2.98 -43.01 11.43
N GLY A 366 -1.69 -42.67 11.37
CA GLY A 366 -0.86 -42.81 10.17
C GLY A 366 -1.23 -41.86 9.03
N VAL A 367 -1.87 -40.72 9.35
CA VAL A 367 -2.35 -39.72 8.38
C VAL A 367 -1.64 -38.38 8.56
N SER A 368 -1.75 -37.48 7.58
CA SER A 368 -1.32 -36.09 7.77
C SER A 368 -2.27 -35.34 8.71
N VAL A 369 -1.74 -34.35 9.45
CA VAL A 369 -2.48 -33.46 10.37
C VAL A 369 -3.80 -32.93 9.79
N GLU A 370 -3.78 -32.55 8.51
CA GLU A 370 -4.94 -32.02 7.78
C GLU A 370 -6.11 -33.02 7.64
N ASN A 371 -5.84 -34.32 7.74
CA ASN A 371 -6.79 -35.42 7.60
C ASN A 371 -7.19 -36.06 8.94
N VAL A 372 -6.70 -35.54 10.07
CA VAL A 372 -7.02 -36.07 11.40
C VAL A 372 -8.48 -35.80 11.75
N VAL A 373 -9.20 -36.86 12.14
CA VAL A 373 -10.55 -36.77 12.71
C VAL A 373 -10.46 -36.95 14.22
N LEU A 374 -10.95 -35.95 14.97
CA LEU A 374 -11.02 -35.95 16.45
C LEU A 374 -12.46 -36.09 16.98
N ALA A 375 -13.44 -36.30 16.10
CA ALA A 375 -14.84 -36.43 16.48
C ALA A 375 -15.04 -37.68 17.37
N GLY A 376 -15.62 -37.49 18.56
CA GLY A 376 -15.80 -38.54 19.56
C GLY A 376 -14.58 -38.88 20.42
N ASP A 377 -13.43 -38.20 20.25
CA ASP A 377 -12.27 -38.43 21.12
C ASP A 377 -12.36 -37.57 22.39
N VAL A 378 -13.00 -38.14 23.42
CA VAL A 378 -13.24 -37.47 24.72
C VAL A 378 -11.94 -37.17 25.46
N ALA A 379 -10.89 -37.98 25.30
CA ALA A 379 -9.61 -37.77 25.96
C ALA A 379 -8.88 -36.54 25.38
N ARG A 380 -8.77 -36.48 24.04
CA ARG A 380 -8.19 -35.35 23.31
C ARG A 380 -9.03 -34.08 23.43
N PHE A 381 -10.37 -34.21 23.48
CA PHE A 381 -11.25 -33.09 23.82
C PHE A 381 -10.88 -32.51 25.18
N SER A 382 -10.82 -33.36 26.22
CA SER A 382 -10.58 -32.94 27.61
C SER A 382 -9.23 -32.25 27.79
N GLN A 383 -8.17 -32.72 27.10
CA GLN A 383 -6.86 -32.08 27.10
C GLN A 383 -6.93 -30.63 26.58
N VAL A 384 -7.46 -30.42 25.36
CA VAL A 384 -7.56 -29.07 24.79
C VAL A 384 -8.54 -28.21 25.58
N PHE A 385 -9.68 -28.76 26.00
CA PHE A 385 -10.71 -28.03 26.72
C PHE A 385 -10.26 -27.58 28.12
N GLY A 386 -9.43 -28.37 28.82
CA GLY A 386 -8.81 -27.94 30.08
C GLY A 386 -7.90 -26.72 29.91
N VAL A 387 -7.18 -26.61 28.78
CA VAL A 387 -6.39 -25.41 28.45
C VAL A 387 -7.28 -24.23 28.05
N ILE A 388 -8.38 -24.47 27.33
CA ILE A 388 -9.39 -23.42 27.04
C ILE A 388 -9.98 -22.88 28.34
N GLU A 389 -10.42 -23.75 29.25
CA GLU A 389 -11.01 -23.37 30.53
C GLU A 389 -10.00 -22.59 31.39
N PHE A 390 -8.76 -23.07 31.49
CA PHE A 390 -7.69 -22.34 32.16
C PHE A 390 -7.45 -20.95 31.54
N CYS A 391 -7.45 -20.82 30.21
CA CYS A 391 -7.35 -19.53 29.54
C CYS A 391 -8.55 -18.62 29.85
N MET A 392 -9.77 -19.17 29.93
CA MET A 392 -10.97 -18.42 30.33
C MET A 392 -10.93 -17.98 31.80
N GLN A 393 -10.34 -18.78 32.69
CA GLN A 393 -10.12 -18.44 34.11
C GLN A 393 -8.95 -17.45 34.30
N LEU A 394 -7.97 -17.45 33.39
CA LEU A 394 -6.86 -16.49 33.36
C LEU A 394 -7.26 -15.11 32.86
N ALA A 395 -8.42 -14.96 32.22
CA ALA A 395 -9.02 -13.64 32.00
C ALA A 395 -9.12 -12.98 33.40
N PRO A 396 -8.37 -11.90 33.68
CA PRO A 396 -8.29 -11.42 35.05
C PRO A 396 -9.64 -10.87 35.51
N THR A 397 -9.68 -10.41 36.75
CA THR A 397 -10.69 -9.44 37.23
C THR A 397 -10.52 -8.07 36.54
N GLN A 398 -10.49 -8.06 35.21
CA GLN A 398 -10.13 -6.96 34.34
C GLN A 398 -11.37 -6.27 33.74
N PRO A 399 -11.25 -4.99 33.33
CA PRO A 399 -12.40 -4.10 33.23
C PRO A 399 -13.24 -4.27 31.97
N LEU A 400 -12.75 -4.94 30.93
CA LEU A 400 -13.43 -5.08 29.63
C LEU A 400 -13.16 -6.47 29.01
N PRO A 401 -14.19 -7.27 28.68
CA PRO A 401 -14.04 -8.55 27.98
C PRO A 401 -13.79 -8.36 26.47
N ASP A 402 -13.35 -9.40 25.76
CA ASP A 402 -13.10 -9.36 24.31
C ASP A 402 -14.42 -9.07 23.55
N PRO A 403 -14.55 -7.94 22.84
CA PRO A 403 -15.78 -7.59 22.14
C PRO A 403 -16.09 -8.58 21.01
N GLU A 404 -15.09 -9.24 20.44
CA GLU A 404 -15.25 -10.24 19.37
C GLU A 404 -15.54 -11.67 19.87
N VAL A 405 -15.62 -11.87 21.20
CA VAL A 405 -15.88 -13.16 21.89
C VAL A 405 -15.08 -14.33 21.32
N ARG A 406 -13.82 -14.10 20.93
CA ARG A 406 -13.08 -15.06 20.09
C ARG A 406 -12.74 -16.35 20.83
N LEU A 407 -12.47 -16.28 22.13
CA LEU A 407 -12.18 -17.46 22.94
C LEU A 407 -13.44 -18.31 23.14
N GLU A 408 -14.59 -17.68 23.35
CA GLU A 408 -15.87 -18.38 23.49
C GLU A 408 -16.33 -19.01 22.17
N ARG A 409 -16.10 -18.34 21.03
CA ARG A 409 -16.30 -18.94 19.69
C ARG A 409 -15.39 -20.13 19.44
N PHE A 410 -14.14 -20.07 19.90
CA PHE A 410 -13.20 -21.19 19.81
C PHE A 410 -13.66 -22.36 20.68
N ALA A 411 -14.05 -22.10 21.92
CA ALA A 411 -14.56 -23.09 22.87
C ALA A 411 -15.85 -23.77 22.38
N SER A 412 -16.86 -22.99 21.96
CA SER A 412 -18.11 -23.54 21.43
C SER A 412 -17.87 -24.35 20.16
N GLY A 413 -16.99 -23.87 19.25
CA GLY A 413 -16.61 -24.58 18.04
C GLY A 413 -15.82 -25.88 18.31
N TRP A 414 -15.17 -26.00 19.47
CA TRP A 414 -14.52 -27.24 19.91
C TRP A 414 -15.55 -28.24 20.44
N CYS A 415 -16.51 -27.80 21.25
CA CYS A 415 -17.66 -28.63 21.66
C CYS A 415 -18.48 -29.12 20.44
N GLU A 416 -18.78 -28.24 19.47
CA GLU A 416 -19.48 -28.61 18.23
C GLU A 416 -18.81 -29.77 17.48
N ARG A 417 -17.47 -29.92 17.57
CA ARG A 417 -16.72 -31.03 16.94
C ARG A 417 -16.78 -32.35 17.70
N CYS A 418 -16.95 -32.30 19.02
CA CYS A 418 -17.01 -33.50 19.86
C CYS A 418 -18.45 -34.02 20.05
N GLY A 419 -19.45 -33.21 19.71
CA GLY A 419 -20.83 -33.64 19.56
C GLY A 419 -21.65 -33.53 20.85
N ALA A 420 -22.76 -34.28 20.89
CA ALA A 420 -23.86 -34.08 21.84
C ALA A 420 -23.44 -34.12 23.32
N GLU A 421 -22.44 -34.93 23.68
CA GLU A 421 -21.92 -35.04 25.05
C GLU A 421 -21.38 -33.70 25.60
N THR A 422 -20.90 -32.82 24.72
CA THR A 422 -20.30 -31.53 25.08
C THR A 422 -21.23 -30.34 24.83
N ALA A 423 -22.44 -30.56 24.32
CA ALA A 423 -23.40 -29.50 24.01
C ALA A 423 -23.81 -28.69 25.25
N ALA A 424 -23.94 -29.35 26.41
CA ALA A 424 -24.24 -28.70 27.68
C ALA A 424 -23.15 -27.70 28.11
N LEU A 425 -21.87 -28.00 27.86
CA LEU A 425 -20.75 -27.10 28.15
C LEU A 425 -20.80 -25.84 27.27
N ALA A 426 -21.16 -26.00 26.00
CA ALA A 426 -21.31 -24.87 25.07
C ALA A 426 -22.57 -24.03 25.34
N ASP A 427 -23.65 -24.65 25.83
CA ASP A 427 -24.84 -23.93 26.30
C ASP A 427 -24.53 -23.11 27.57
N GLU A 428 -23.89 -23.72 28.58
CA GLU A 428 -23.46 -23.04 29.81
C GLU A 428 -22.47 -21.89 29.52
N LEU A 429 -21.53 -22.12 28.60
CA LEU A 429 -20.59 -21.10 28.09
C LEU A 429 -21.34 -19.88 27.58
N TRP A 430 -22.25 -20.04 26.61
CA TRP A 430 -22.98 -18.91 26.04
C TRP A 430 -23.89 -18.23 27.07
N GLU A 431 -24.51 -18.96 27.98
CA GLU A 431 -25.32 -18.38 29.06
C GLU A 431 -24.46 -17.50 30.00
N LYS A 432 -23.24 -17.93 30.35
CA LYS A 432 -22.26 -17.10 31.08
C LYS A 432 -21.84 -15.87 30.27
N THR A 433 -21.48 -16.03 29.00
CA THR A 433 -21.02 -14.92 28.13
C THR A 433 -22.11 -13.86 27.94
N LEU A 434 -23.36 -14.25 27.69
CA LEU A 434 -24.48 -13.32 27.51
C LEU A 434 -24.88 -12.61 28.82
N THR A 435 -24.62 -13.25 29.97
CA THR A 435 -24.79 -12.65 31.30
C THR A 435 -23.67 -11.64 31.61
N ALA A 436 -22.43 -11.95 31.27
CA ALA A 436 -21.28 -11.07 31.44
C ALA A 436 -21.26 -9.88 30.45
N GLN A 437 -21.73 -10.10 29.22
CA GLN A 437 -21.67 -9.14 28.11
C GLN A 437 -23.06 -8.73 27.58
N PRO A 438 -24.03 -8.29 28.40
CA PRO A 438 -25.43 -8.15 28.00
C PRO A 438 -25.68 -7.06 26.93
N LYS A 439 -24.72 -6.16 26.70
CA LYS A 439 -24.74 -5.09 25.69
C LYS A 439 -23.95 -5.39 24.41
N ASN A 440 -23.18 -6.48 24.38
CA ASN A 440 -22.34 -6.81 23.23
C ASN A 440 -23.17 -7.56 22.16
N ALA A 441 -23.56 -6.89 21.07
CA ALA A 441 -24.33 -7.53 20.00
C ALA A 441 -23.60 -8.69 19.30
N LYS A 442 -22.26 -8.70 19.31
CA LYS A 442 -21.45 -9.78 18.73
C LYS A 442 -21.59 -11.07 19.55
N ALA A 443 -21.60 -10.97 20.89
CA ALA A 443 -21.89 -12.10 21.77
C ALA A 443 -23.27 -12.72 21.48
N TRP A 444 -24.31 -11.88 21.35
CA TRP A 444 -25.66 -12.34 20.99
C TRP A 444 -25.74 -12.95 19.59
N HIS A 445 -25.02 -12.39 18.62
CA HIS A 445 -24.94 -12.93 17.27
C HIS A 445 -24.36 -14.34 17.28
N GLU A 446 -23.19 -14.52 17.90
CA GLU A 446 -22.46 -15.80 17.87
C GLU A 446 -23.18 -16.90 18.68
N ALA A 447 -23.82 -16.55 19.81
CA ALA A 447 -24.69 -17.47 20.55
C ALA A 447 -25.91 -17.92 19.74
N ALA A 448 -26.56 -17.00 19.01
CA ALA A 448 -27.67 -17.34 18.11
C ALA A 448 -27.19 -18.20 16.93
N GLN A 449 -26.01 -17.92 16.35
CA GLN A 449 -25.40 -18.73 15.31
C GLN A 449 -25.03 -20.14 15.78
N TYR A 450 -24.53 -20.30 17.02
CA TYR A 450 -24.33 -21.61 17.65
C TYR A 450 -25.65 -22.38 17.76
N CYS A 451 -26.74 -21.74 18.21
CA CYS A 451 -28.06 -22.36 18.27
C CYS A 451 -28.57 -22.75 16.86
N ILE A 452 -28.28 -21.98 15.81
CA ILE A 452 -28.63 -22.32 14.42
C ILE A 452 -27.85 -23.57 13.95
N ARG A 453 -26.53 -23.60 14.15
CA ARG A 453 -25.68 -24.75 13.73
C ARG A 453 -26.04 -26.04 14.47
N THR A 454 -26.40 -25.95 15.75
CA THR A 454 -26.87 -27.08 16.57
C THR A 454 -28.36 -27.42 16.37
N SER A 455 -29.02 -26.87 15.35
CA SER A 455 -30.44 -27.09 15.02
C SER A 455 -31.45 -26.64 16.10
N GLN A 456 -31.03 -25.84 17.07
CA GLN A 456 -31.87 -25.26 18.13
C GLN A 456 -32.58 -23.97 17.67
N ALA A 457 -33.31 -24.01 16.55
CA ALA A 457 -33.92 -22.81 15.94
C ALA A 457 -34.87 -22.04 16.89
N ALA A 458 -35.57 -22.74 17.81
CA ALA A 458 -36.41 -22.09 18.82
C ALA A 458 -35.59 -21.27 19.84
N LYS A 459 -34.41 -21.78 20.27
CA LYS A 459 -33.48 -21.06 21.16
C LYS A 459 -32.89 -19.85 20.44
N ALA A 460 -32.48 -20.00 19.18
CA ALA A 460 -32.00 -18.90 18.34
C ALA A 460 -33.04 -17.76 18.20
N ARG A 461 -34.29 -18.08 17.88
CA ARG A 461 -35.40 -17.11 17.82
C ARG A 461 -35.62 -16.39 19.15
N SER A 462 -35.57 -17.12 20.26
CA SER A 462 -35.69 -16.54 21.60
C SER A 462 -34.58 -15.53 21.89
N LEU A 463 -33.32 -15.87 21.58
CA LEU A 463 -32.18 -14.97 21.75
C LEU A 463 -32.35 -13.67 20.93
N PHE A 464 -32.69 -13.77 19.64
CA PHE A 464 -32.92 -12.58 18.81
C PHE A 464 -34.07 -11.70 19.34
N LYS A 465 -35.20 -12.31 19.73
CA LYS A 465 -36.34 -11.57 20.31
C LYS A 465 -35.95 -10.86 21.62
N GLN A 466 -35.20 -11.51 22.50
CA GLN A 466 -34.69 -10.90 23.74
C GLN A 466 -33.82 -9.66 23.47
N VAL A 467 -32.98 -9.69 22.43
CA VAL A 467 -32.10 -8.56 22.09
C VAL A 467 -32.85 -7.42 21.42
N SER A 468 -33.87 -7.71 20.61
CA SER A 468 -34.65 -6.68 19.92
C SER A 468 -35.20 -5.60 20.86
N GLY A 469 -35.57 -5.99 22.09
CA GLY A 469 -36.07 -5.11 23.15
C GLY A 469 -35.00 -4.42 24.01
N LYS A 470 -33.72 -4.80 23.92
CA LYS A 470 -32.66 -4.21 24.75
C LYS A 470 -32.20 -2.84 24.22
N PRO A 471 -32.09 -1.81 25.08
CA PRO A 471 -31.54 -0.51 24.71
C PRO A 471 -30.01 -0.49 24.80
N GLY A 472 -29.36 0.30 23.93
CA GLY A 472 -27.92 0.59 24.04
C GLY A 472 -26.99 -0.58 23.73
N LEU A 473 -27.35 -1.44 22.77
CA LEU A 473 -26.40 -2.37 22.14
C LEU A 473 -25.64 -1.67 21.00
N GLU A 474 -24.34 -1.92 20.95
CA GLU A 474 -23.49 -1.52 19.83
C GLU A 474 -23.82 -2.36 18.58
N ASN A 475 -23.75 -1.77 17.38
CA ASN A 475 -24.00 -2.44 16.09
C ASN A 475 -25.33 -3.23 15.99
N LYS A 476 -26.35 -2.86 16.78
CA LYS A 476 -27.63 -3.58 16.89
C LYS A 476 -28.34 -3.81 15.54
N ALA A 477 -28.20 -2.88 14.58
CA ALA A 477 -28.76 -3.03 13.23
C ALA A 477 -28.30 -4.34 12.54
N GLN A 478 -26.99 -4.62 12.52
CA GLN A 478 -26.42 -5.82 11.88
C GLN A 478 -26.94 -7.12 12.52
N LEU A 479 -27.22 -7.09 13.83
CA LEU A 479 -27.81 -8.22 14.55
C LEU A 479 -29.30 -8.42 14.21
N LEU A 480 -30.05 -7.34 14.00
CA LEU A 480 -31.45 -7.41 13.56
C LEU A 480 -31.55 -7.85 12.09
N ASP A 481 -30.62 -7.45 11.23
CA ASP A 481 -30.52 -7.93 9.85
C ASP A 481 -30.23 -9.45 9.83
N ALA A 482 -29.33 -9.92 10.70
CA ALA A 482 -29.06 -11.36 10.87
C ALA A 482 -30.28 -12.13 11.39
N TRP A 483 -31.10 -11.53 12.25
CA TRP A 483 -32.37 -12.12 12.69
C TRP A 483 -33.39 -12.19 11.55
N LEU A 484 -33.54 -11.13 10.76
CA LEU A 484 -34.43 -11.14 9.59
C LEU A 484 -34.02 -12.23 8.58
N ALA A 485 -32.71 -12.36 8.31
CA ALA A 485 -32.17 -13.43 7.49
C ALA A 485 -32.45 -14.84 8.07
N PHE A 486 -32.38 -15.00 9.39
CA PHE A 486 -32.77 -16.23 10.07
C PHE A 486 -34.27 -16.55 9.91
N GLU A 487 -35.17 -15.57 10.09
CA GLU A 487 -36.62 -15.81 9.94
C GLU A 487 -37.01 -16.09 8.48
N HIS A 488 -36.26 -15.59 7.49
CA HIS A 488 -36.44 -15.99 6.09
C HIS A 488 -36.14 -17.47 5.80
N VAL A 489 -35.35 -18.14 6.65
CA VAL A 489 -34.98 -19.56 6.50
C VAL A 489 -35.78 -20.47 7.43
N TYR A 490 -36.04 -20.03 8.67
CA TYR A 490 -36.63 -20.86 9.74
C TYR A 490 -37.98 -20.34 10.27
N GLY A 491 -38.48 -19.21 9.75
CA GLY A 491 -39.67 -18.52 10.22
C GLY A 491 -40.85 -18.59 9.25
N GLY A 492 -42.02 -18.15 9.72
CA GLY A 492 -43.20 -17.88 8.89
C GLY A 492 -43.33 -16.38 8.61
N CYS A 493 -44.22 -16.01 7.67
CA CYS A 493 -44.40 -14.61 7.23
C CYS A 493 -44.59 -13.62 8.40
N ALA A 494 -45.37 -13.99 9.43
CA ALA A 494 -45.58 -13.12 10.60
C ALA A 494 -44.30 -12.84 11.42
N GLU A 495 -43.37 -13.79 11.50
CA GLU A 495 -42.08 -13.59 12.19
C GLU A 495 -41.12 -12.76 11.33
N ILE A 496 -41.14 -12.97 10.00
CA ILE A 496 -40.40 -12.15 9.02
C ILE A 496 -40.87 -10.69 9.10
N GLU A 497 -42.18 -10.42 9.09
CA GLU A 497 -42.75 -9.09 9.23
C GLU A 497 -42.41 -8.45 10.60
N TYR A 498 -42.45 -9.25 11.68
CA TYR A 498 -42.07 -8.79 13.01
C TYR A 498 -40.59 -8.39 13.10
N ALA A 499 -39.69 -9.18 12.53
CA ALA A 499 -38.27 -8.88 12.44
C ALA A 499 -37.99 -7.67 11.52
N ALA A 500 -38.62 -7.60 10.34
CA ALA A 500 -38.47 -6.51 9.38
C ALA A 500 -38.91 -5.16 9.97
N ARG A 501 -40.02 -5.14 10.72
CA ARG A 501 -40.43 -3.95 11.48
C ARG A 501 -39.38 -3.54 12.52
N LYS A 502 -38.75 -4.50 13.21
CA LYS A 502 -37.70 -4.22 14.19
C LYS A 502 -36.42 -3.68 13.56
N VAL A 503 -36.02 -4.20 12.40
CA VAL A 503 -34.95 -3.61 11.57
C VAL A 503 -35.29 -2.16 11.20
N LYS A 504 -36.51 -1.91 10.71
CA LYS A 504 -36.96 -0.56 10.35
C LYS A 504 -36.92 0.41 11.54
N GLU A 505 -37.46 0.04 12.70
CA GLU A 505 -37.43 0.87 13.92
C GLU A 505 -36.01 1.26 14.34
N GLU A 506 -35.03 0.36 14.21
CA GLU A 506 -33.65 0.63 14.59
C GLU A 506 -32.89 1.43 13.50
N THR A 507 -33.18 1.22 12.20
CA THR A 507 -32.59 2.04 11.13
C THR A 507 -33.11 3.48 11.17
N GLU A 508 -34.41 3.69 11.40
CA GLU A 508 -34.98 5.03 11.63
C GLU A 508 -34.33 5.71 12.84
N ARG A 509 -34.13 4.99 13.95
CA ARG A 509 -33.43 5.49 15.14
C ARG A 509 -31.97 5.88 14.86
N ALA A 510 -31.26 5.11 14.03
CA ALA A 510 -29.89 5.39 13.64
C ALA A 510 -29.80 6.64 12.74
N TRP A 511 -30.71 6.79 11.77
CA TRP A 511 -30.82 8.01 10.97
C TRP A 511 -31.12 9.24 11.81
N ASP A 512 -32.06 9.13 12.75
CA ASP A 512 -32.40 10.16 13.73
C ASP A 512 -31.18 10.62 14.56
N ALA A 513 -30.35 9.68 15.01
CA ALA A 513 -29.12 9.96 15.75
C ALA A 513 -28.06 10.65 14.85
N TYR A 514 -27.93 10.22 13.60
CA TYR A 514 -27.05 10.83 12.60
C TYR A 514 -27.45 12.27 12.28
N TYR A 515 -28.74 12.53 12.02
CA TYR A 515 -29.21 13.90 11.74
C TYR A 515 -29.05 14.83 12.94
N ARG A 516 -29.22 14.33 14.18
CA ARG A 516 -28.94 15.10 15.41
C ARG A 516 -27.46 15.46 15.55
N SER A 517 -26.53 14.54 15.27
CA SER A 517 -25.09 14.82 15.37
C SER A 517 -24.61 15.76 14.25
N TYR A 518 -25.15 15.61 13.04
CA TYR A 518 -24.91 16.53 11.92
C TYR A 518 -25.39 17.96 12.22
N ALA A 519 -26.60 18.11 12.76
CA ALA A 519 -27.13 19.41 13.18
C ALA A 519 -26.28 20.06 14.30
N ALA A 520 -25.80 19.26 15.27
CA ALA A 520 -24.91 19.74 16.32
C ALA A 520 -23.56 20.23 15.77
N GLN A 521 -22.96 19.51 14.81
CA GLN A 521 -21.72 19.92 14.15
C GLN A 521 -21.89 21.22 13.35
N GLN A 522 -23.00 21.39 12.61
CA GLN A 522 -23.29 22.67 11.94
C GLN A 522 -23.50 23.82 12.93
N GLY A 523 -24.19 23.57 14.06
CA GLY A 523 -24.36 24.56 15.12
C GLY A 523 -23.02 25.04 15.70
N GLN A 524 -22.08 24.13 15.90
CA GLN A 524 -20.73 24.43 16.37
C GLN A 524 -19.92 25.22 15.33
N TYR A 525 -20.04 24.89 14.05
CA TYR A 525 -19.40 25.62 12.94
C TYR A 525 -19.94 27.06 12.84
N ASN A 526 -21.25 27.24 12.99
CA ASN A 526 -21.90 28.56 12.98
C ASN A 526 -21.54 29.41 14.22
N GLN A 527 -21.30 28.80 15.39
CA GLN A 527 -20.77 29.52 16.56
C GLN A 527 -19.32 29.97 16.37
N LEU A 528 -18.46 29.12 15.75
CA LEU A 528 -17.09 29.48 15.40
C LEU A 528 -17.01 30.63 14.38
N ALA A 529 -17.98 30.71 13.47
CA ALA A 529 -18.10 31.80 12.49
C ALA A 529 -18.58 33.15 13.08
N GLN A 530 -19.09 33.18 14.31
CA GLN A 530 -19.63 34.39 14.96
C GLN A 530 -18.69 35.00 16.02
N LEU A 531 -17.52 34.41 16.24
CA LEU A 531 -16.51 34.99 17.14
C LEU A 531 -15.78 36.16 16.47
N PRO A 532 -15.74 37.37 17.08
CA PRO A 532 -14.94 38.47 16.55
C PRO A 532 -13.45 38.15 16.61
N PRO A 533 -12.62 38.72 15.70
CA PRO A 533 -11.20 38.38 15.60
C PRO A 533 -10.46 38.75 16.89
N LYS A 534 -9.98 37.73 17.63
CA LYS A 534 -9.10 37.93 18.78
C LYS A 534 -7.75 38.44 18.30
N ALA A 535 -7.40 39.67 18.70
CA ALA A 535 -6.07 40.21 18.51
C ALA A 535 -5.00 39.31 19.16
N SER A 536 -3.93 39.04 18.42
CA SER A 536 -2.78 38.27 18.90
C SER A 536 -1.99 39.06 19.93
N SER A 537 -1.98 38.60 21.19
CA SER A 537 -1.19 39.20 22.26
C SER A 537 0.29 38.84 22.16
N SER A 538 1.09 39.68 21.50
CA SER A 538 2.56 39.64 21.59
C SER A 538 3.03 40.37 22.86
N SER A 539 3.63 39.62 23.79
CA SER A 539 4.21 40.18 25.02
C SER A 539 5.67 40.62 24.80
N ALA A 540 5.92 41.94 24.78
CA ALA A 540 7.24 42.52 25.06
C ALA A 540 7.10 43.95 25.63
N ASN A 541 7.77 44.25 26.74
CA ASN A 541 7.79 45.57 27.39
C ASN A 541 8.72 46.56 26.66
N GLY A 542 8.35 47.85 26.53
CA GLY A 542 9.27 48.83 25.94
C GLY A 542 8.83 50.30 25.72
N LYS A 543 8.36 50.99 26.78
CA LYS A 543 8.29 52.48 26.97
C LYS A 543 8.49 53.46 25.75
N ARG A 544 7.44 54.29 25.57
CA ARG A 544 7.41 55.77 25.35
C ARG A 544 7.49 56.41 23.93
N CYS A 545 6.45 57.22 23.70
CA CYS A 545 6.42 58.58 23.10
C CYS A 545 6.38 58.80 21.56
N ALA A 546 5.20 59.28 21.14
CA ALA A 546 4.92 60.45 20.29
C ALA A 546 5.21 60.45 18.77
N GLU A 547 4.11 60.64 18.03
CA GLU A 547 3.86 61.49 16.85
C GLU A 547 4.73 61.46 15.57
N ASP A 548 3.99 61.65 14.47
CA ASP A 548 4.33 62.38 13.24
C ASP A 548 5.14 61.77 12.07
N VAL A 549 4.44 61.73 10.91
CA VAL A 549 4.80 62.40 9.62
C VAL A 549 5.75 61.71 8.61
N LEU A 550 5.17 61.44 7.43
CA LEU A 550 5.70 61.39 6.04
C LEU A 550 6.66 60.29 5.50
N ASP A 551 6.32 59.89 4.28
CA ASP A 551 7.09 59.35 3.13
C ASP A 551 8.52 59.92 2.89
N PRO A 552 9.32 59.41 1.92
CA PRO A 552 9.63 58.01 1.56
C PRO A 552 11.16 57.81 1.24
N ALA A 553 11.51 56.74 0.48
CA ALA A 553 12.67 56.60 -0.44
C ALA A 553 13.93 55.76 -0.08
N GLU A 554 14.26 54.86 -1.04
CA GLU A 554 15.58 54.53 -1.66
C GLU A 554 16.68 53.65 -1.02
N ALA A 555 17.54 53.16 -1.95
CA ALA A 555 18.76 52.32 -1.86
C ALA A 555 18.57 50.82 -1.52
N SER A 556 18.84 49.87 -2.44
CA SER A 556 20.16 49.41 -2.98
C SER A 556 21.01 48.72 -1.90
N THR A 557 21.47 47.46 -2.05
CA THR A 557 22.48 47.03 -3.04
C THR A 557 22.51 45.51 -3.34
N SER A 558 22.59 45.22 -4.65
CA SER A 558 23.43 44.21 -5.36
C SER A 558 24.11 43.02 -4.64
N PHE A 559 24.01 41.84 -5.29
CA PHE A 559 25.14 40.92 -5.49
C PHE A 559 25.15 40.35 -6.94
N HIS A 560 26.29 40.45 -7.64
CA HIS A 560 26.57 39.82 -8.94
C HIS A 560 27.01 38.34 -8.74
N ALA A 561 26.61 37.39 -9.59
CA ALA A 561 27.31 36.93 -10.83
C ALA A 561 28.78 36.49 -10.58
N MET A 562 29.29 35.34 -11.05
CA MET A 562 29.26 34.72 -12.40
C MET A 562 29.65 33.21 -12.26
N ARG A 563 29.11 32.19 -12.98
CA ARG A 563 29.37 31.72 -14.37
C ARG A 563 30.88 31.52 -14.67
N THR A 564 31.41 30.45 -15.28
CA THR A 564 30.98 29.41 -16.28
C THR A 564 31.67 28.04 -15.99
N SER A 565 31.50 26.88 -16.66
CA SER A 565 31.28 26.55 -18.09
C SER A 565 30.65 25.15 -18.35
N ASN A 566 30.33 24.86 -19.62
CA ASN A 566 29.59 23.67 -20.12
C ASN A 566 30.47 22.43 -20.38
N GLU A 567 29.85 21.23 -20.33
CA GLU A 567 29.91 20.27 -21.46
C GLU A 567 28.70 19.30 -21.46
N ALA A 568 28.35 18.76 -22.63
CA ALA A 568 27.27 17.78 -22.85
C ALA A 568 27.85 16.36 -22.99
N SER A 569 27.17 15.21 -22.86
CA SER A 569 25.75 14.84 -22.96
C SER A 569 25.48 13.68 -21.97
N LYS A 570 24.46 12.78 -22.02
CA LYS A 570 23.26 12.54 -22.85
C LYS A 570 22.24 11.77 -21.96
N LYS A 571 20.95 11.70 -22.31
CA LYS A 571 19.95 10.86 -21.59
C LYS A 571 19.03 10.13 -22.57
N SER A 572 18.73 8.85 -22.29
CA SER A 572 17.61 8.11 -22.88
C SER A 572 16.50 7.92 -21.84
N LYS A 573 15.42 8.69 -21.94
CA LYS A 573 14.22 8.54 -21.08
C LYS A 573 13.28 7.48 -21.67
N ALA A 574 13.07 6.38 -20.95
CA ALA A 574 11.89 5.53 -21.14
C ALA A 574 10.78 6.01 -20.19
N LEU A 575 9.56 6.20 -20.71
CA LEU A 575 8.46 6.84 -19.99
C LEU A 575 7.86 5.94 -18.91
N GLN A 576 7.93 6.35 -17.63
CA GLN A 576 7.07 5.79 -16.58
C GLN A 576 5.68 6.44 -16.66
N LYS A 577 4.62 5.63 -16.66
CA LYS A 577 3.25 6.13 -16.63
C LYS A 577 2.86 6.43 -15.19
N GLY A 578 2.71 7.71 -14.86
CA GLY A 578 2.39 8.20 -13.51
C GLY A 578 0.96 7.89 -13.04
N PRO A 579 0.62 8.25 -11.79
CA PRO A 579 -0.73 8.09 -11.23
C PRO A 579 -1.78 8.88 -12.04
N THR A 580 -3.05 8.46 -11.93
CA THR A 580 -4.18 9.10 -12.62
C THR A 580 -4.35 10.55 -12.17
N LYS A 581 -4.01 11.50 -13.05
CA LYS A 581 -4.08 12.96 -12.80
C LYS A 581 -5.48 13.39 -12.36
N ASP A 582 -5.57 14.06 -11.20
CA ASP A 582 -6.73 14.88 -10.85
C ASP A 582 -6.63 16.26 -11.53
N ARG A 583 -6.70 16.21 -12.87
CA ARG A 583 -6.46 17.37 -13.75
C ARG A 583 -7.50 18.48 -13.60
N GLU A 584 -8.67 18.13 -13.07
CA GLU A 584 -9.86 19.00 -12.99
C GLU A 584 -9.89 19.78 -11.65
N ASN A 585 -9.36 19.21 -10.55
CA ASN A 585 -9.23 19.93 -9.27
C ASN A 585 -7.89 20.65 -9.06
N CYS A 586 -6.87 20.38 -9.89
CA CYS A 586 -5.52 20.93 -9.75
C CYS A 586 -5.10 21.85 -10.92
N SER A 587 -6.04 22.47 -11.63
CA SER A 587 -5.73 23.42 -12.72
C SER A 587 -6.40 24.79 -12.57
N VAL A 588 -5.70 25.83 -13.06
CA VAL A 588 -6.24 27.20 -13.22
C VAL A 588 -6.13 27.65 -14.68
N LEU A 589 -7.12 28.39 -15.14
CA LEU A 589 -7.12 29.03 -16.44
C LEU A 589 -6.77 30.51 -16.28
N VAL A 590 -5.80 30.99 -17.05
CA VAL A 590 -5.40 32.39 -17.12
C VAL A 590 -5.84 32.96 -18.46
N SER A 591 -6.62 34.04 -18.44
CA SER A 591 -7.08 34.75 -19.64
C SER A 591 -6.70 36.24 -19.59
N ARG A 592 -6.89 36.95 -20.71
CA ARG A 592 -6.44 38.35 -20.91
C ARG A 592 -4.91 38.55 -20.87
N LEU A 593 -4.13 37.55 -21.26
CA LEU A 593 -2.68 37.70 -21.45
C LEU A 593 -2.40 38.50 -22.75
N PRO A 594 -1.32 39.29 -22.81
CA PRO A 594 -0.81 39.82 -24.07
C PRO A 594 -0.41 38.69 -25.04
N GLN A 595 -0.61 38.89 -26.36
CA GLN A 595 -0.23 37.89 -27.38
C GLN A 595 1.26 37.53 -27.39
N GLY A 596 2.14 38.43 -26.90
CA GLY A 596 3.58 38.18 -26.77
C GLY A 596 3.99 37.46 -25.47
N SER A 597 3.05 37.07 -24.60
CA SER A 597 3.36 36.38 -23.35
C SER A 597 3.92 34.99 -23.57
N THR A 598 4.85 34.59 -22.71
CA THR A 598 5.54 33.30 -22.76
C THR A 598 5.21 32.44 -21.55
N GLU A 599 5.50 31.14 -21.63
CA GLU A 599 5.43 30.21 -20.51
C GLU A 599 6.23 30.70 -19.28
N GLN A 600 7.33 31.42 -19.51
CA GLN A 600 8.15 31.99 -18.44
C GLN A 600 7.45 33.12 -17.68
N ASP A 601 6.62 33.92 -18.34
CA ASP A 601 5.80 34.95 -17.68
C ASP A 601 4.78 34.31 -16.72
N LEU A 602 4.21 33.16 -17.09
CA LEU A 602 3.30 32.38 -16.23
C LEU A 602 4.01 31.78 -15.02
N ARG A 603 5.23 31.24 -15.20
CA ARG A 603 6.07 30.77 -14.09
C ARG A 603 6.43 31.89 -13.10
N VAL A 604 6.59 33.13 -13.59
CA VAL A 604 6.78 34.31 -12.73
C VAL A 604 5.47 34.68 -12.02
N LEU A 605 4.34 34.75 -12.73
CA LEU A 605 3.02 35.08 -12.18
C LEU A 605 2.64 34.17 -11.00
N PHE A 606 2.90 32.86 -11.11
CA PHE A 606 2.57 31.85 -10.09
C PHE A 606 3.73 31.48 -9.16
N ARG A 607 4.84 32.24 -9.15
CA ARG A 607 5.94 32.01 -8.20
C ARG A 607 5.42 32.01 -6.75
N GLY A 608 5.66 30.91 -6.05
CA GLY A 608 5.24 30.71 -4.66
C GLY A 608 3.80 30.23 -4.46
N CYS A 609 3.05 29.93 -5.52
CA CYS A 609 1.69 29.35 -5.41
C CYS A 609 1.70 27.82 -5.30
N GLY A 610 2.66 27.14 -5.94
CA GLY A 610 2.81 25.68 -5.94
C GLY A 610 3.81 25.23 -7.00
N GLU A 611 4.10 23.92 -7.06
CA GLU A 611 4.87 23.34 -8.16
C GLU A 611 3.96 23.15 -9.38
N ILE A 612 4.41 23.66 -10.54
CA ILE A 612 3.68 23.56 -11.81
C ILE A 612 4.11 22.28 -12.53
N VAL A 613 3.14 21.43 -12.83
CA VAL A 613 3.30 20.12 -13.50
C VAL A 613 3.25 20.27 -15.02
N ASP A 614 2.39 21.15 -15.53
CA ASP A 614 2.06 21.27 -16.96
C ASP A 614 1.60 22.71 -17.26
N ILE A 615 1.92 23.23 -18.44
CA ILE A 615 1.40 24.52 -18.95
C ILE A 615 0.98 24.33 -20.41
N SER A 616 -0.31 24.52 -20.68
CA SER A 616 -0.85 24.55 -22.05
C SER A 616 -1.09 25.99 -22.47
N GLY A 617 -0.35 26.46 -23.48
CA GLY A 617 -0.33 27.86 -23.92
C GLY A 617 0.86 28.67 -23.36
N PRO A 618 0.89 30.00 -23.55
CA PRO A 618 -0.21 30.85 -24.05
C PRO A 618 -0.63 30.56 -25.49
N LYS A 619 -1.94 30.38 -25.71
CA LYS A 619 -2.57 30.30 -27.04
C LYS A 619 -3.22 31.64 -27.37
N ALA A 620 -3.02 32.16 -28.58
CA ALA A 620 -3.69 33.37 -29.04
C ALA A 620 -5.20 33.12 -29.25
N LEU A 621 -6.01 34.08 -28.83
CA LEU A 621 -7.47 34.03 -28.90
C LEU A 621 -8.02 34.97 -29.96
N THR A 622 -9.26 34.71 -30.39
CA THR A 622 -10.00 35.52 -31.38
C THR A 622 -10.31 36.94 -30.91
N ASP A 623 -10.23 37.21 -29.60
CA ASP A 623 -10.45 38.52 -28.98
C ASP A 623 -9.19 39.43 -28.96
N GLY A 624 -8.09 38.98 -29.56
CA GLY A 624 -6.82 39.72 -29.57
C GLY A 624 -5.97 39.55 -28.32
N THR A 625 -6.41 38.74 -27.34
CA THR A 625 -5.61 38.36 -26.17
C THR A 625 -5.03 36.96 -26.32
N ALA A 626 -4.42 36.43 -25.26
CA ALA A 626 -4.02 35.04 -25.13
C ALA A 626 -4.53 34.44 -23.81
N ALA A 627 -4.62 33.11 -23.76
CA ALA A 627 -4.95 32.36 -22.56
C ALA A 627 -4.05 31.13 -22.39
N ALA A 628 -3.93 30.64 -21.15
CA ALA A 628 -3.15 29.46 -20.81
C ALA A 628 -3.78 28.68 -19.65
N LEU A 629 -3.70 27.35 -19.69
CA LEU A 629 -4.11 26.46 -18.62
C LEU A 629 -2.85 25.97 -17.87
N VAL A 630 -2.81 26.16 -16.55
CA VAL A 630 -1.69 25.80 -15.68
C VAL A 630 -2.11 24.70 -14.72
N GLU A 631 -1.43 23.54 -14.77
CA GLU A 631 -1.66 22.39 -13.90
C GLU A 631 -0.65 22.39 -12.75
N PHE A 632 -1.11 22.30 -11.51
CA PHE A 632 -0.29 22.23 -10.29
C PHE A 632 -0.22 20.80 -9.73
N SER A 633 0.77 20.52 -8.88
CA SER A 633 0.95 19.21 -8.26
C SER A 633 -0.02 18.90 -7.11
N ASP A 634 -0.57 19.94 -6.46
CA ASP A 634 -1.47 19.82 -5.31
C ASP A 634 -2.66 20.79 -5.39
N ARG A 635 -3.79 20.40 -4.80
CA ARG A 635 -5.04 21.17 -4.73
C ARG A 635 -4.89 22.43 -3.86
N GLY A 636 -4.01 22.43 -2.86
CA GLY A 636 -3.69 23.60 -2.04
C GLY A 636 -3.16 24.78 -2.85
N ALA A 637 -2.47 24.51 -3.97
CA ALA A 637 -1.94 25.54 -4.85
C ALA A 637 -3.02 26.39 -5.53
N ILE A 638 -4.23 25.85 -5.72
CA ILE A 638 -5.33 26.54 -6.43
C ILE A 638 -5.85 27.74 -5.65
N GLY A 639 -5.93 27.64 -4.33
CA GLY A 639 -6.28 28.78 -3.48
C GLY A 639 -5.26 29.91 -3.61
N ALA A 640 -3.96 29.58 -3.57
CA ALA A 640 -2.88 30.54 -3.73
C ALA A 640 -2.80 31.11 -5.15
N ALA A 641 -3.07 30.30 -6.18
CA ALA A 641 -3.10 30.74 -7.58
C ALA A 641 -4.25 31.71 -7.85
N ARG A 642 -5.44 31.49 -7.26
CA ARG A 642 -6.59 32.41 -7.38
C ARG A 642 -6.30 33.80 -6.80
N THR A 643 -5.39 33.94 -5.84
CA THR A 643 -4.92 35.26 -5.35
C THR A 643 -4.07 36.06 -6.37
N ARG A 644 -3.78 35.48 -7.54
CA ARG A 644 -3.08 36.14 -8.65
C ARG A 644 -4.02 36.74 -9.69
N ASP A 645 -5.34 36.66 -9.49
CA ASP A 645 -6.32 37.39 -10.28
C ASP A 645 -6.03 38.92 -10.27
N LYS A 646 -6.30 39.60 -11.39
CA LYS A 646 -6.06 41.03 -11.65
C LYS A 646 -4.60 41.51 -11.51
N LYS A 647 -3.63 40.61 -11.35
CA LYS A 647 -2.21 41.01 -11.42
C LYS A 647 -1.82 41.36 -12.85
N GLN A 648 -0.82 42.21 -13.00
CA GLN A 648 -0.31 42.61 -14.31
C GLN A 648 0.76 41.65 -14.82
N VAL A 649 0.60 41.19 -16.06
CA VAL A 649 1.64 40.51 -16.84
C VAL A 649 1.97 41.41 -18.03
N ARG A 650 3.21 41.90 -18.09
CA ARG A 650 3.70 42.83 -19.13
C ARG A 650 2.80 44.07 -19.35
N GLY A 651 2.23 44.59 -18.26
CA GLY A 651 1.38 45.79 -18.27
C GLY A 651 -0.12 45.54 -18.53
N SER A 652 -0.56 44.31 -18.77
CA SER A 652 -1.98 43.96 -18.90
C SER A 652 -2.47 43.15 -17.70
N GLU A 653 -3.67 43.46 -17.19
CA GLU A 653 -4.30 42.73 -16.10
C GLU A 653 -4.85 41.38 -16.55
N VAL A 654 -4.33 40.29 -15.98
CA VAL A 654 -4.83 38.94 -16.26
C VAL A 654 -6.09 38.64 -15.45
N ALA A 655 -6.92 37.72 -15.92
CA ALA A 655 -7.93 37.05 -15.10
C ALA A 655 -7.46 35.63 -14.76
N VAL A 656 -7.67 35.18 -13.52
CA VAL A 656 -7.30 33.83 -13.07
C VAL A 656 -8.52 33.11 -12.50
N HIS A 657 -8.95 32.04 -13.16
CA HIS A 657 -10.13 31.25 -12.82
C HIS A 657 -9.79 29.79 -12.55
N ILE A 658 -10.68 29.07 -11.85
CA ILE A 658 -10.51 27.63 -11.60
C ILE A 658 -10.86 26.86 -12.87
N GLY A 659 -10.03 25.88 -13.26
CA GLY A 659 -10.12 25.22 -14.57
C GLY A 659 -11.48 24.54 -14.84
N HIS A 660 -12.00 23.77 -13.88
CA HIS A 660 -13.29 23.08 -14.06
C HIS A 660 -14.50 24.03 -14.07
N GLU A 661 -14.46 25.16 -13.36
CA GLU A 661 -15.52 26.19 -13.40
C GLU A 661 -15.65 26.81 -14.80
N CYS A 662 -14.58 26.77 -15.60
CA CYS A 662 -14.53 27.24 -16.97
C CYS A 662 -14.80 26.14 -18.01
N THR A 663 -15.06 24.90 -17.57
CA THR A 663 -15.18 23.72 -18.45
C THR A 663 -16.63 23.22 -18.49
N LEU A 664 -17.15 23.00 -19.71
CA LEU A 664 -18.42 22.35 -19.97
C LEU A 664 -18.23 20.90 -20.39
N TYR A 665 -19.13 20.03 -19.95
CA TYR A 665 -19.35 18.69 -20.50
C TYR A 665 -20.54 18.73 -21.45
N VAL A 666 -20.28 18.44 -22.73
CA VAL A 666 -21.28 18.45 -23.82
C VAL A 666 -21.45 17.03 -24.33
N THR A 667 -22.68 16.53 -24.47
CA THR A 667 -22.96 15.15 -24.90
C THR A 667 -24.26 15.06 -25.72
N ASN A 668 -24.49 13.90 -26.36
CA ASN A 668 -25.70 13.59 -27.13
C ASN A 668 -25.91 14.41 -28.43
N PHE A 669 -24.85 14.99 -28.98
CA PHE A 669 -24.84 15.52 -30.34
C PHE A 669 -24.78 14.39 -31.42
N PRO A 670 -25.19 14.67 -32.67
CA PRO A 670 -25.06 13.74 -33.80
C PRO A 670 -23.63 13.24 -34.03
N GLU A 671 -23.49 12.05 -34.62
CA GLU A 671 -22.15 11.46 -34.87
C GLU A 671 -21.32 12.21 -35.92
N ALA A 672 -21.99 12.96 -36.80
CA ALA A 672 -21.36 13.81 -37.81
C ALA A 672 -20.86 15.17 -37.29
N THR A 673 -21.14 15.53 -36.03
CA THR A 673 -20.75 16.85 -35.47
C THR A 673 -19.23 16.99 -35.37
N ALA A 674 -18.70 18.03 -36.00
CA ALA A 674 -17.27 18.35 -36.07
C ALA A 674 -16.85 19.37 -34.99
N ASP A 675 -15.54 19.58 -34.83
CA ASP A 675 -15.00 20.60 -33.93
C ASP A 675 -15.44 22.03 -34.30
N GLU A 676 -15.55 22.31 -35.60
CA GLU A 676 -16.04 23.58 -36.15
C GLU A 676 -17.46 23.91 -35.67
N ASP A 677 -18.36 22.91 -35.65
CA ASP A 677 -19.76 23.07 -35.18
C ASP A 677 -19.83 23.44 -33.70
N ILE A 678 -19.04 22.74 -32.88
CA ILE A 678 -18.95 22.98 -31.44
C ILE A 678 -18.36 24.37 -31.17
N ARG A 679 -17.28 24.75 -31.87
CA ARG A 679 -16.68 26.09 -31.70
C ARG A 679 -17.62 27.20 -32.15
N SER A 680 -18.32 27.06 -33.27
CA SER A 680 -19.31 28.03 -33.74
C SER A 680 -20.48 28.18 -32.76
N ARG A 681 -20.99 27.07 -32.21
CA ARG A 681 -22.12 27.07 -31.27
C ARG A 681 -21.78 27.67 -29.91
N PHE A 682 -20.64 27.33 -29.33
CA PHE A 682 -20.26 27.80 -27.99
C PHE A 682 -19.51 29.13 -28.00
N GLY A 683 -18.85 29.51 -29.10
CA GLY A 683 -18.08 30.75 -29.21
C GLY A 683 -18.91 32.03 -29.07
N LYS A 684 -20.24 31.96 -29.29
CA LYS A 684 -21.16 33.09 -29.06
C LYS A 684 -21.35 33.46 -27.58
N TYR A 685 -20.96 32.59 -26.65
CA TYR A 685 -21.03 32.84 -25.20
C TYR A 685 -19.71 33.35 -24.61
N GLY A 686 -18.60 33.22 -25.33
CA GLY A 686 -17.28 33.69 -24.93
C GLY A 686 -16.16 33.01 -25.72
N SER A 687 -14.95 33.54 -25.62
CA SER A 687 -13.76 32.97 -26.26
C SER A 687 -13.49 31.55 -25.76
N ILE A 688 -13.28 30.61 -26.68
CA ILE A 688 -12.95 29.22 -26.38
C ILE A 688 -11.42 29.09 -26.29
N PHE A 689 -10.93 28.54 -25.17
CA PHE A 689 -9.52 28.20 -25.00
C PHE A 689 -9.18 26.87 -25.67
N ASP A 690 -9.97 25.82 -25.42
CA ASP A 690 -9.79 24.51 -26.08
C ASP A 690 -11.10 23.71 -26.15
N VAL A 691 -11.15 22.74 -27.06
CA VAL A 691 -12.21 21.72 -27.15
C VAL A 691 -11.53 20.35 -27.12
N ARG A 692 -11.83 19.55 -26.09
CA ARG A 692 -11.16 18.28 -25.83
C ARG A 692 -12.09 17.11 -26.15
N TRP A 693 -11.71 16.34 -27.16
CA TRP A 693 -12.45 15.18 -27.63
C TRP A 693 -11.92 13.87 -27.02
N PRO A 694 -12.80 12.95 -26.58
CA PRO A 694 -12.37 11.66 -26.04
C PRO A 694 -11.84 10.75 -27.14
N SER A 695 -10.70 10.09 -26.90
CA SER A 695 -10.20 9.07 -27.82
C SER A 695 -11.20 7.92 -27.99
N LYS A 696 -11.61 7.68 -29.24
CA LYS A 696 -12.47 6.57 -29.68
C LYS A 696 -11.75 5.20 -29.62
N LYS A 697 -10.41 5.18 -29.46
CA LYS A 697 -9.50 4.01 -29.44
C LYS A 697 -9.93 2.81 -28.59
N TYR A 698 -10.73 3.04 -27.54
CA TYR A 698 -11.20 1.99 -26.62
C TYR A 698 -12.73 1.85 -26.56
N ALA A 699 -13.48 2.75 -27.22
CA ALA A 699 -14.94 2.72 -27.30
C ALA A 699 -15.41 3.71 -28.37
N SER A 700 -15.81 3.20 -29.54
CA SER A 700 -16.29 4.00 -30.67
C SER A 700 -17.54 4.82 -30.37
N ARG A 701 -18.44 4.30 -29.53
CA ARG A 701 -19.72 4.94 -29.15
C ARG A 701 -19.60 6.16 -28.21
N ARG A 702 -18.40 6.66 -27.93
CA ARG A 702 -18.20 7.85 -27.07
C ARG A 702 -18.56 9.13 -27.82
N ARG A 703 -19.69 9.74 -27.46
CA ARG A 703 -20.22 10.98 -28.06
C ARG A 703 -20.39 12.08 -27.00
N PHE A 704 -19.27 12.57 -26.50
CA PHE A 704 -19.18 13.74 -25.63
C PHE A 704 -17.90 14.51 -25.94
N CYS A 705 -17.84 15.79 -25.58
CA CYS A 705 -16.61 16.60 -25.61
C CYS A 705 -16.58 17.54 -24.39
N TYR A 706 -15.41 18.06 -24.07
CA TYR A 706 -15.25 19.11 -23.06
C TYR A 706 -14.91 20.42 -23.74
N VAL A 707 -15.66 21.49 -23.46
CA VAL A 707 -15.41 22.84 -24.01
C VAL A 707 -14.85 23.71 -22.88
N GLU A 708 -13.63 24.21 -23.03
CA GLU A 708 -12.99 25.12 -22.07
C GLU A 708 -13.13 26.56 -22.57
N LEU A 709 -13.86 27.39 -21.83
CA LEU A 709 -14.10 28.82 -22.12
C LEU A 709 -13.16 29.70 -21.28
N THR A 710 -12.91 30.93 -21.68
CA THR A 710 -11.97 31.83 -20.98
C THR A 710 -12.46 32.40 -19.64
N SER A 711 -13.73 32.19 -19.29
CA SER A 711 -14.32 32.62 -18.02
C SER A 711 -15.43 31.66 -17.54
N PRO A 712 -15.67 31.56 -16.22
CA PRO A 712 -16.75 30.75 -15.66
C PRO A 712 -18.14 31.35 -15.94
N GLU A 713 -18.22 32.67 -16.18
CA GLU A 713 -19.47 33.33 -16.58
C GLU A 713 -19.88 32.91 -17.99
N ALA A 714 -18.96 32.88 -18.95
CA ALA A 714 -19.22 32.37 -20.30
C ALA A 714 -19.68 30.89 -20.26
N ALA A 715 -19.05 30.06 -19.42
CA ALA A 715 -19.46 28.67 -19.22
C ALA A 715 -20.90 28.57 -18.67
N ARG A 716 -21.26 29.40 -17.68
CA ARG A 716 -22.62 29.43 -17.13
C ARG A 716 -23.66 29.93 -18.13
N LEU A 717 -23.33 30.90 -18.99
CA LEU A 717 -24.22 31.38 -20.05
C LEU A 717 -24.46 30.32 -21.14
N ALA A 718 -23.42 29.57 -21.48
CA ALA A 718 -23.48 28.47 -22.45
C ALA A 718 -24.36 27.28 -22.02
N LEU A 719 -24.79 27.19 -20.75
CA LEU A 719 -25.81 26.24 -20.32
C LEU A 719 -27.17 26.46 -20.99
N ALA A 720 -27.41 27.61 -21.63
CA ALA A 720 -28.61 27.85 -22.44
C ALA A 720 -28.72 26.95 -23.70
N GLU A 721 -27.65 26.22 -24.04
CA GLU A 721 -27.64 25.17 -25.07
C GLU A 721 -28.12 23.79 -24.56
N ASP A 722 -28.30 23.61 -23.25
CA ASP A 722 -28.87 22.38 -22.70
C ASP A 722 -30.34 22.23 -23.12
N GLY A 723 -30.73 21.04 -23.57
CA GLY A 723 -32.08 20.76 -24.05
C GLY A 723 -32.39 21.25 -25.48
N GLN A 724 -31.44 21.86 -26.20
CA GLN A 724 -31.64 22.27 -27.60
C GLN A 724 -31.69 21.06 -28.55
N HIS A 725 -32.65 21.05 -29.48
CA HIS A 725 -32.82 19.96 -30.44
C HIS A 725 -31.91 20.15 -31.66
N LEU A 726 -31.04 19.18 -31.95
CA LEU A 726 -30.08 19.20 -33.07
C LEU A 726 -30.52 18.33 -34.26
N SER A 727 -31.31 17.29 -33.99
CA SER A 727 -31.98 16.43 -34.98
C SER A 727 -33.20 15.81 -34.31
N GLU A 728 -34.13 15.22 -35.07
CA GLU A 728 -35.32 14.53 -34.54
C GLU A 728 -35.02 13.48 -33.43
N LEU A 729 -33.78 12.99 -33.37
CA LEU A 729 -33.32 11.96 -32.42
C LEU A 729 -32.25 12.47 -31.44
N ASN A 730 -31.77 13.71 -31.55
CA ASN A 730 -30.66 14.23 -30.75
C ASN A 730 -31.00 15.58 -30.11
N THR A 731 -31.28 15.54 -28.80
CA THR A 731 -31.33 16.73 -27.94
C THR A 731 -29.99 16.90 -27.23
N LEU A 732 -29.35 18.04 -27.41
CA LEU A 732 -28.05 18.36 -26.83
C LEU A 732 -28.14 18.40 -25.29
N GLN A 733 -27.14 17.84 -24.63
CA GLN A 733 -27.00 17.89 -23.17
C GLN A 733 -25.72 18.64 -22.81
N VAL A 734 -25.86 19.70 -22.02
CA VAL A 734 -24.76 20.60 -21.62
C VAL A 734 -24.78 20.79 -20.11
N ALA A 735 -23.68 20.45 -19.43
CA ALA A 735 -23.53 20.65 -17.99
C ALA A 735 -22.16 21.28 -17.68
N LEU A 736 -22.04 21.98 -16.56
CA LEU A 736 -20.73 22.32 -16.01
C LEU A 736 -19.97 21.02 -15.64
N SER A 737 -18.65 21.03 -15.83
CA SER A 737 -17.82 19.85 -15.59
C SER A 737 -17.66 19.60 -14.08
N ASP A 738 -18.46 18.67 -13.57
CA ASP A 738 -18.40 18.18 -12.19
C ASP A 738 -17.64 16.83 -12.12
N PRO A 739 -16.45 16.78 -11.47
CA PRO A 739 -15.68 15.56 -11.30
C PRO A 739 -16.40 14.48 -10.46
N GLU A 740 -17.31 14.86 -9.56
CA GLU A 740 -17.99 13.94 -8.64
C GLU A 740 -19.16 13.20 -9.30
N ARG A 741 -19.91 13.87 -10.20
CA ARG A 741 -20.92 13.24 -11.07
C ARG A 741 -20.41 12.03 -11.84
N ARG A 742 -19.09 11.95 -12.09
CA ARG A 742 -18.43 10.80 -12.72
C ARG A 742 -18.58 9.49 -11.94
N LYS A 743 -18.84 9.55 -10.63
CA LYS A 743 -19.10 8.40 -9.74
C LYS A 743 -20.56 7.93 -9.74
N MET A 744 -21.51 8.74 -10.22
CA MET A 744 -22.97 8.46 -10.18
C MET A 744 -23.57 7.92 -11.48
N ARG A 745 -22.76 7.52 -12.48
CA ARG A 745 -23.30 6.92 -13.71
C ARG A 745 -23.82 5.50 -13.44
N SER A 746 -25.09 5.26 -13.77
CA SER A 746 -25.77 3.95 -13.68
C SER A 746 -25.10 2.84 -14.50
N ASP A 747 -24.25 3.19 -15.47
CA ASP A 747 -23.53 2.26 -16.34
C ASP A 747 -22.35 1.54 -15.64
N ALA A 748 -22.00 1.93 -14.41
CA ALA A 748 -20.93 1.26 -13.65
C ALA A 748 -21.29 -0.20 -13.29
N ASN A 749 -22.58 -0.49 -13.06
CA ASN A 749 -23.06 -1.77 -12.54
C ASN A 749 -23.59 -2.74 -13.62
N VAL A 750 -23.40 -2.45 -14.91
CA VAL A 750 -23.81 -3.38 -16.00
C VAL A 750 -22.97 -4.67 -15.98
N ASN A 751 -21.68 -4.59 -15.67
CA ASN A 751 -20.79 -5.76 -15.69
C ASN A 751 -21.09 -6.80 -14.60
N GLU A 752 -21.84 -6.43 -13.55
CA GLU A 752 -22.23 -7.38 -12.48
C GLU A 752 -23.47 -8.20 -12.85
N ARG A 753 -24.15 -7.83 -13.94
CA ARG A 753 -25.37 -8.48 -14.46
C ARG A 753 -25.11 -9.40 -15.65
N GLU A 754 -24.03 -9.16 -16.39
CA GLU A 754 -23.65 -9.99 -17.54
C GLU A 754 -22.85 -11.22 -17.09
N VAL A 755 -23.27 -12.38 -17.55
CA VAL A 755 -22.64 -13.68 -17.32
C VAL A 755 -22.01 -14.19 -18.61
N TYR A 756 -20.73 -14.48 -18.56
CA TYR A 756 -19.95 -15.07 -19.65
C TYR A 756 -19.93 -16.61 -19.55
N ILE A 757 -20.29 -17.26 -20.64
CA ILE A 757 -20.34 -18.72 -20.80
C ILE A 757 -19.22 -19.15 -21.75
N THR A 758 -18.51 -20.22 -21.38
CA THR A 758 -17.51 -20.90 -22.21
C THR A 758 -17.72 -22.40 -22.19
N GLY A 759 -17.25 -23.12 -23.22
CA GLY A 759 -17.40 -24.57 -23.31
C GLY A 759 -18.68 -25.05 -24.00
N ILE A 760 -19.46 -24.13 -24.58
CA ILE A 760 -20.68 -24.45 -25.34
C ILE A 760 -20.34 -25.44 -26.47
N HIS A 761 -21.18 -26.46 -26.65
CA HIS A 761 -20.98 -27.46 -27.70
C HIS A 761 -21.16 -26.85 -29.10
N PRO A 762 -20.38 -27.22 -30.15
CA PRO A 762 -20.45 -26.57 -31.47
C PRO A 762 -21.80 -26.70 -32.18
N ASN A 763 -22.59 -27.72 -31.80
CA ASN A 763 -23.94 -27.97 -32.32
C ASN A 763 -25.04 -27.52 -31.32
N ALA A 764 -24.71 -26.70 -30.33
CA ALA A 764 -25.69 -26.15 -29.39
C ALA A 764 -26.65 -25.20 -30.09
N VAL A 765 -27.94 -25.30 -29.79
CA VAL A 765 -28.98 -24.41 -30.31
C VAL A 765 -29.18 -23.25 -29.33
N GLU A 766 -29.31 -22.03 -29.86
CA GLU A 766 -29.40 -20.80 -29.04
C GLU A 766 -30.54 -20.88 -28.01
N ALA A 767 -31.71 -21.34 -28.43
CA ALA A 767 -32.90 -21.49 -27.58
C ALA A 767 -32.70 -22.52 -26.45
N GLU A 768 -32.01 -23.64 -26.71
CA GLU A 768 -31.73 -24.68 -25.69
C GLU A 768 -30.78 -24.14 -24.62
N VAL A 769 -29.70 -23.46 -25.04
CA VAL A 769 -28.76 -22.85 -24.09
C VAL A 769 -29.44 -21.73 -23.31
N ARG A 770 -30.24 -20.87 -23.96
CA ARG A 770 -31.00 -19.81 -23.30
C ARG A 770 -31.93 -20.35 -22.21
N ALA A 771 -32.67 -21.43 -22.49
CA ALA A 771 -33.59 -22.05 -21.52
C ALA A 771 -32.91 -22.54 -20.24
N LEU A 772 -31.65 -23.02 -20.32
CA LEU A 772 -30.86 -23.40 -19.14
C LEU A 772 -30.58 -22.22 -18.21
N PHE A 773 -30.44 -21.02 -18.75
CA PHE A 773 -30.13 -19.81 -17.99
C PHE A 773 -31.39 -19.08 -17.50
N GLU A 774 -32.52 -19.20 -18.18
CA GLU A 774 -33.83 -18.68 -17.75
C GLU A 774 -34.36 -19.36 -16.46
N LEU A 775 -33.91 -20.58 -16.13
CA LEU A 775 -34.22 -21.26 -14.86
C LEU A 775 -33.66 -20.53 -13.62
N HIS A 776 -32.62 -19.69 -13.81
CA HIS A 776 -31.86 -19.09 -12.70
C HIS A 776 -32.12 -17.59 -12.51
N GLY A 777 -32.82 -16.93 -13.44
CA GLY A 777 -33.19 -15.52 -13.37
C GLY A 777 -33.89 -15.03 -14.64
N THR A 778 -34.35 -13.78 -14.63
CA THR A 778 -34.96 -13.13 -15.80
C THR A 778 -33.86 -12.69 -16.75
N VAL A 779 -33.77 -13.36 -17.90
CA VAL A 779 -32.80 -13.06 -18.97
C VAL A 779 -33.30 -11.87 -19.80
N GLU A 780 -32.70 -10.69 -19.60
CA GLU A 780 -32.97 -9.48 -20.37
C GLU A 780 -32.25 -9.51 -21.73
N GLY A 781 -31.10 -10.19 -21.82
CA GLY A 781 -30.32 -10.35 -23.05
C GLY A 781 -29.63 -11.71 -23.14
N PHE A 782 -29.60 -12.29 -24.34
CA PHE A 782 -28.85 -13.52 -24.62
C PHE A 782 -28.08 -13.34 -25.93
N ARG A 783 -26.81 -13.75 -25.97
CA ARG A 783 -25.96 -13.66 -27.17
C ARG A 783 -25.06 -14.88 -27.29
N MET A 784 -25.20 -15.64 -28.38
CA MET A 784 -24.30 -16.76 -28.70
C MET A 784 -23.63 -16.56 -30.08
N PRO A 785 -22.39 -16.05 -30.13
CA PRO A 785 -21.69 -15.84 -31.40
C PRO A 785 -21.53 -17.12 -32.22
N LEU A 786 -22.08 -17.11 -33.43
CA LEU A 786 -21.88 -18.16 -34.43
C LEU A 786 -20.60 -17.91 -35.26
N SER A 787 -20.07 -18.98 -35.82
CA SER A 787 -19.00 -18.97 -36.82
C SER A 787 -19.58 -18.77 -38.23
N ASP A 788 -18.70 -18.43 -39.16
CA ASP A 788 -19.06 -18.14 -40.56
C ASP A 788 -19.59 -19.41 -41.28
N ALA A 789 -19.43 -20.58 -40.66
CA ALA A 789 -20.01 -21.88 -41.03
C ALA A 789 -21.26 -22.27 -40.20
N GLY A 790 -21.91 -21.31 -39.53
CA GLY A 790 -23.18 -21.49 -38.80
C GLY A 790 -23.10 -22.22 -37.44
N LYS A 791 -21.91 -22.63 -36.98
CA LYS A 791 -21.72 -23.36 -35.71
C LYS A 791 -21.35 -22.44 -34.56
N ALA A 792 -21.75 -22.76 -33.33
CA ALA A 792 -21.45 -21.94 -32.15
C ALA A 792 -19.93 -21.81 -31.91
N LYS A 793 -19.42 -20.60 -31.65
CA LYS A 793 -18.00 -20.32 -31.34
C LYS A 793 -17.55 -20.79 -29.95
N GLY A 794 -18.36 -21.59 -29.25
CA GLY A 794 -18.06 -22.13 -27.91
C GLY A 794 -18.18 -21.13 -26.75
N ILE A 795 -18.68 -19.92 -27.03
CA ILE A 795 -18.84 -18.82 -26.07
C ILE A 795 -20.25 -18.23 -26.15
N GLY A 796 -20.72 -17.65 -25.04
CA GLY A 796 -22.01 -16.96 -24.96
C GLY A 796 -22.05 -15.93 -23.83
N PHE A 797 -23.05 -15.05 -23.86
CA PHE A 797 -23.28 -13.99 -22.88
C PHE A 797 -24.75 -13.94 -22.50
N VAL A 798 -25.04 -13.71 -21.21
CA VAL A 798 -26.39 -13.62 -20.65
C VAL A 798 -26.48 -12.40 -19.76
N ASP A 799 -27.34 -11.45 -20.11
CA ASP A 799 -27.64 -10.27 -19.31
C ASP A 799 -28.85 -10.56 -18.41
N TYR A 800 -28.65 -10.55 -17.09
CA TYR A 800 -29.72 -10.73 -16.10
C TYR A 800 -30.25 -9.40 -15.56
N ARG A 801 -31.51 -9.40 -15.15
CA ARG A 801 -32.15 -8.23 -14.52
C ARG A 801 -31.43 -7.73 -13.25
N THR A 802 -30.89 -8.64 -12.44
CA THR A 802 -30.16 -8.29 -11.21
C THR A 802 -28.80 -9.00 -11.09
N PRO A 803 -27.81 -8.40 -10.40
CA PRO A 803 -26.52 -9.06 -10.13
C PRO A 803 -26.62 -10.35 -9.30
N LEU A 804 -27.66 -10.47 -8.47
CA LEU A 804 -27.91 -11.65 -7.64
C LEU A 804 -28.33 -12.86 -8.49
N GLU A 805 -29.15 -12.63 -9.52
CA GLU A 805 -29.51 -13.65 -10.52
C GLU A 805 -28.28 -14.11 -11.31
N ALA A 806 -27.41 -13.17 -11.73
CA ALA A 806 -26.15 -13.48 -12.40
C ALA A 806 -25.21 -14.34 -11.52
N GLN A 807 -25.06 -14.01 -10.24
CA GLN A 807 -24.30 -14.81 -9.28
C GLN A 807 -24.90 -16.20 -9.07
N LYS A 808 -26.23 -16.31 -8.98
CA LYS A 808 -26.95 -17.59 -8.84
C LYS A 808 -26.74 -18.50 -10.06
N ALA A 809 -26.80 -17.94 -11.27
CA ALA A 809 -26.52 -18.66 -12.51
C ALA A 809 -25.06 -19.17 -12.57
N VAL A 810 -24.09 -18.33 -12.17
CA VAL A 810 -22.69 -18.74 -12.07
C VAL A 810 -22.51 -19.88 -11.05
N ALA A 811 -23.15 -19.81 -9.88
CA ALA A 811 -23.00 -20.84 -8.84
C ALA A 811 -23.59 -22.20 -9.22
N GLN A 812 -24.67 -22.23 -10.02
CA GLN A 812 -25.40 -23.46 -10.36
C GLN A 812 -25.00 -24.08 -11.71
N VAL A 813 -24.66 -23.25 -12.72
CA VAL A 813 -24.40 -23.73 -14.09
C VAL A 813 -22.90 -23.94 -14.36
N ASN A 814 -22.01 -23.32 -13.60
CA ASN A 814 -20.56 -23.52 -13.75
C ASN A 814 -20.14 -24.94 -13.36
N GLY A 815 -19.64 -25.72 -14.33
CA GLY A 815 -19.28 -27.13 -14.18
C GLY A 815 -20.37 -28.10 -14.64
N SER A 816 -21.57 -27.63 -14.97
CA SER A 816 -22.65 -28.48 -15.51
C SER A 816 -22.29 -29.03 -16.90
N THR A 817 -22.76 -30.23 -17.23
CA THR A 817 -22.51 -30.86 -18.54
C THR A 817 -23.68 -30.69 -19.50
N TYR A 818 -23.40 -30.12 -20.67
CA TYR A 818 -24.36 -29.96 -21.77
C TYR A 818 -23.81 -30.60 -23.04
N GLN A 819 -24.58 -31.50 -23.66
CA GLN A 819 -24.17 -32.31 -24.83
C GLN A 819 -22.76 -32.93 -24.67
N GLY A 820 -22.44 -33.43 -23.46
CA GLY A 820 -21.15 -34.07 -23.17
C GLY A 820 -19.95 -33.15 -22.94
N LYS A 821 -20.13 -31.81 -22.96
CA LYS A 821 -19.09 -30.84 -22.56
C LYS A 821 -19.47 -30.09 -21.28
N ALA A 822 -18.49 -29.82 -20.43
CA ALA A 822 -18.68 -28.99 -19.25
C ALA A 822 -18.76 -27.51 -19.65
N LEU A 823 -19.84 -26.84 -19.24
CA LEU A 823 -20.01 -25.39 -19.34
C LEU A 823 -19.22 -24.73 -18.20
N LYS A 824 -18.44 -23.70 -18.54
CA LYS A 824 -17.74 -22.86 -17.56
C LYS A 824 -18.33 -21.46 -17.61
N VAL A 825 -18.85 -21.01 -16.48
CA VAL A 825 -19.71 -19.83 -16.35
C VAL A 825 -19.11 -18.87 -15.33
N SER A 826 -19.03 -17.58 -15.65
CA SER A 826 -18.40 -16.55 -14.80
C SER A 826 -18.98 -15.16 -15.06
N ILE A 827 -19.01 -14.28 -14.05
CA ILE A 827 -19.40 -12.87 -14.22
C ILE A 827 -18.45 -12.19 -15.22
N ALA A 828 -19.00 -11.39 -16.14
CA ALA A 828 -18.28 -10.77 -17.24
C ALA A 828 -17.36 -9.62 -16.79
N ASN A 829 -16.16 -9.97 -16.34
CA ASN A 829 -15.10 -9.00 -16.12
C ASN A 829 -14.47 -8.53 -17.44
N LYS A 830 -14.20 -7.23 -17.57
CA LYS A 830 -13.43 -6.68 -18.70
C LYS A 830 -12.06 -7.38 -18.80
N PRO A 831 -11.61 -7.78 -20.00
CA PRO A 831 -10.24 -8.26 -20.20
C PRO A 831 -9.25 -7.12 -19.96
N SER A 832 -8.61 -7.12 -18.79
CA SER A 832 -7.62 -6.15 -18.36
C SER A 832 -6.20 -6.59 -18.73
N GLY A 833 -5.86 -6.51 -20.02
CA GLY A 833 -4.48 -6.73 -20.47
C GLY A 833 -4.28 -6.47 -21.96
N PRO A 834 -3.18 -5.80 -22.38
CA PRO A 834 -2.84 -5.71 -23.78
C PRO A 834 -2.35 -7.07 -24.28
N VAL A 835 -3.10 -7.69 -25.20
CA VAL A 835 -2.60 -8.84 -25.94
C VAL A 835 -1.43 -8.37 -26.80
N ARG A 836 -0.21 -8.82 -26.47
CA ARG A 836 0.96 -8.68 -27.33
C ARG A 836 0.80 -9.59 -28.55
N VAL A 837 0.18 -9.09 -29.61
CA VAL A 837 0.20 -9.74 -30.93
C VAL A 837 1.50 -9.35 -31.62
N GLY A 838 2.29 -10.34 -32.04
CA GLY A 838 3.53 -10.13 -32.77
C GLY A 838 3.30 -9.48 -34.14
N GLY A 839 4.30 -8.75 -34.66
CA GLY A 839 4.21 -8.08 -35.95
C GLY A 839 4.06 -9.07 -37.10
N GLY A 840 2.94 -9.00 -37.81
CA GLY A 840 2.68 -9.72 -39.08
C GLY A 840 2.45 -8.74 -40.23
N GLN A 841 2.76 -9.16 -41.47
CA GLN A 841 2.73 -8.31 -42.67
C GLN A 841 1.42 -7.51 -42.88
N GLY A 842 0.26 -8.03 -42.47
CA GLY A 842 -1.06 -7.40 -42.64
C GLY A 842 -1.36 -6.15 -41.81
N PHE A 843 -0.39 -5.61 -41.04
CA PHE A 843 -0.51 -4.29 -40.41
C PHE A 843 -0.10 -3.16 -41.37
N ARG A 844 0.87 -3.40 -42.27
CA ARG A 844 1.39 -2.37 -43.20
C ARG A 844 0.44 -2.07 -44.36
N SER A 845 -0.38 -3.04 -44.78
CA SER A 845 -1.37 -2.86 -45.85
C SER A 845 -2.69 -2.22 -45.40
N ARG A 846 -2.79 -1.82 -44.13
CA ARG A 846 -4.01 -1.21 -43.54
C ARG A 846 -3.70 0.03 -42.70
N SER A 847 -2.50 0.60 -42.80
CA SER A 847 -2.11 1.77 -42.01
C SER A 847 -1.56 2.90 -42.88
N ILE A 848 -2.11 4.09 -42.67
CA ILE A 848 -1.65 5.36 -43.25
C ILE A 848 -0.77 6.05 -42.20
N ARG A 849 0.29 6.74 -42.64
CA ARG A 849 1.11 7.59 -41.76
C ARG A 849 0.97 9.05 -42.15
N LEU A 850 0.68 9.88 -41.16
CA LEU A 850 0.61 11.34 -41.25
C LEU A 850 1.81 11.92 -40.50
N HIS A 851 2.47 12.92 -41.10
CA HIS A 851 3.67 13.57 -40.55
C HIS A 851 3.44 15.09 -40.49
N GLY A 852 4.12 15.78 -39.56
CA GLY A 852 4.05 17.23 -39.43
C GLY A 852 2.85 17.74 -38.63
N LEU A 853 2.28 16.90 -37.75
CA LEU A 853 1.21 17.32 -36.85
C LEU A 853 1.76 18.16 -35.68
N PRO A 854 1.01 19.16 -35.19
CA PRO A 854 1.44 19.98 -34.06
C PRO A 854 1.50 19.19 -32.73
N ASP A 855 2.27 19.70 -31.77
CA ASP A 855 2.53 19.04 -30.47
C ASP A 855 1.27 18.94 -29.58
N ASP A 856 0.19 19.67 -29.88
CA ASP A 856 -1.10 19.63 -29.18
C ASP A 856 -2.22 18.90 -29.97
N ALA A 857 -1.89 18.22 -31.07
CA ALA A 857 -2.86 17.50 -31.88
C ALA A 857 -3.58 16.36 -31.12
N GLN A 858 -4.90 16.28 -31.26
CA GLN A 858 -5.73 15.26 -30.59
C GLN A 858 -6.00 14.06 -31.52
N GLU A 859 -5.86 12.82 -31.02
CA GLU A 859 -6.17 11.57 -31.77
C GLU A 859 -7.57 11.61 -32.43
N ALA A 860 -8.56 12.22 -31.79
CA ALA A 860 -9.93 12.31 -32.28
C ALA A 860 -10.11 13.32 -33.43
N LEU A 861 -9.36 14.42 -33.43
CA LEU A 861 -9.38 15.40 -34.54
C LEU A 861 -8.67 14.82 -35.77
N ILE A 862 -7.57 14.08 -35.56
CA ILE A 862 -6.89 13.33 -36.62
C ILE A 862 -7.83 12.27 -37.21
N GLN A 863 -8.63 11.59 -36.38
CA GLN A 863 -9.66 10.66 -36.85
C GLN A 863 -10.73 11.38 -37.69
N GLN A 864 -11.30 12.49 -37.20
CA GLN A 864 -12.29 13.27 -37.94
C GLN A 864 -11.75 13.77 -39.30
N LEU A 865 -10.50 14.25 -39.34
CA LEU A 865 -9.85 14.71 -40.57
C LEU A 865 -9.75 13.59 -41.61
N VAL A 866 -9.33 12.39 -41.20
CA VAL A 866 -9.24 11.24 -42.11
C VAL A 866 -10.65 10.75 -42.51
N GLU A 867 -11.58 10.61 -41.57
CA GLU A 867 -12.97 10.22 -41.84
C GLU A 867 -13.71 11.20 -42.78
N LYS A 868 -13.32 12.49 -42.81
CA LYS A 868 -13.82 13.49 -43.77
C LYS A 868 -13.38 13.21 -45.22
N VAL A 869 -12.25 12.51 -45.41
CA VAL A 869 -11.70 12.17 -46.74
C VAL A 869 -12.12 10.76 -47.19
N VAL A 870 -12.10 9.77 -46.29
CA VAL A 870 -12.37 8.36 -46.64
C VAL A 870 -13.75 7.84 -46.23
N GLY A 871 -14.57 8.67 -45.57
CA GLY A 871 -15.90 8.32 -45.08
C GLY A 871 -15.95 8.01 -43.58
N ALA A 872 -17.08 8.35 -42.95
CA ALA A 872 -17.33 8.12 -41.53
C ALA A 872 -17.27 6.62 -41.18
N GLY A 873 -16.55 6.29 -40.10
CA GLY A 873 -16.38 4.90 -39.64
C GLY A 873 -15.34 4.07 -40.40
N ALA A 874 -14.66 4.63 -41.40
CA ALA A 874 -13.58 3.94 -42.12
C ALA A 874 -12.29 3.78 -41.28
N VAL A 875 -12.10 4.61 -40.24
CA VAL A 875 -10.94 4.57 -39.35
C VAL A 875 -11.18 3.64 -38.16
N LYS A 876 -10.32 2.63 -38.04
CA LYS A 876 -10.37 1.64 -36.95
C LYS A 876 -9.63 2.12 -35.69
N LYS A 877 -8.49 2.80 -35.86
CA LYS A 877 -7.61 3.21 -34.76
C LYS A 877 -6.69 4.36 -35.20
N VAL A 878 -6.51 5.36 -34.35
CA VAL A 878 -5.43 6.35 -34.46
C VAL A 878 -4.43 6.13 -33.33
N GLU A 879 -3.14 6.25 -33.63
CA GLU A 879 -2.07 6.39 -32.65
C GLU A 879 -1.20 7.59 -33.00
N TRP A 880 -1.27 8.63 -32.17
CA TRP A 880 -0.48 9.86 -32.33
C TRP A 880 0.73 9.87 -31.39
N ASN A 881 1.84 10.41 -31.88
CA ASN A 881 3.09 10.61 -31.16
C ASN A 881 3.61 12.03 -31.45
N PRO A 882 3.73 12.94 -30.45
CA PRO A 882 4.10 14.34 -30.68
C PRO A 882 5.49 14.53 -31.30
N GLY A 883 6.42 13.60 -31.07
CA GLY A 883 7.80 13.74 -31.56
C GLY A 883 8.57 14.90 -30.89
N PRO A 884 9.81 15.18 -31.31
CA PRO A 884 10.52 16.40 -30.97
C PRO A 884 10.29 17.50 -32.02
N GLU A 885 10.24 18.75 -31.57
CA GLU A 885 10.24 19.97 -32.41
C GLU A 885 9.07 20.06 -33.41
N SER A 886 7.83 19.82 -32.96
CA SER A 886 6.60 19.98 -33.76
C SER A 886 6.57 19.13 -35.04
N ARG A 887 7.19 17.95 -34.97
CA ARG A 887 7.18 16.93 -36.02
C ARG A 887 6.37 15.71 -35.57
N GLY A 888 5.12 15.95 -35.18
CA GLY A 888 4.21 14.89 -34.75
C GLY A 888 3.93 13.89 -35.87
N GLU A 889 3.94 12.61 -35.51
CA GLU A 889 3.59 11.51 -36.39
C GLU A 889 2.32 10.82 -35.88
N ALA A 890 1.38 10.52 -36.78
CA ALA A 890 0.22 9.68 -36.46
C ALA A 890 0.11 8.48 -37.40
N ILE A 891 -0.20 7.32 -36.83
CA ILE A 891 -0.49 6.08 -37.55
C ILE A 891 -2.00 5.86 -37.49
N VAL A 892 -2.65 5.77 -38.63
CA VAL A 892 -4.09 5.57 -38.76
C VAL A 892 -4.35 4.19 -39.37
N GLU A 893 -4.90 3.27 -38.57
CA GLU A 893 -5.32 1.94 -39.02
C GLU A 893 -6.74 2.02 -39.61
N MET A 894 -6.91 1.53 -40.83
CA MET A 894 -8.18 1.47 -41.57
C MET A 894 -8.94 0.18 -41.25
N VAL A 895 -10.27 0.23 -41.37
CA VAL A 895 -11.12 -0.96 -41.24
C VAL A 895 -10.89 -1.93 -42.41
N ASP A 896 -10.84 -1.39 -43.65
CA ASP A 896 -10.67 -2.14 -44.89
C ASP A 896 -9.30 -1.83 -45.57
N PRO A 897 -8.51 -2.83 -46.01
CA PRO A 897 -7.27 -2.61 -46.78
C PRO A 897 -7.46 -1.89 -48.13
N ALA A 898 -8.64 -1.93 -48.75
CA ALA A 898 -8.89 -1.23 -50.01
C ALA A 898 -8.81 0.31 -49.84
N ALA A 899 -9.21 0.83 -48.67
CA ALA A 899 -9.23 2.27 -48.41
C ALA A 899 -7.84 2.91 -48.30
N SER A 900 -6.81 2.17 -47.87
CA SER A 900 -5.44 2.72 -47.74
C SER A 900 -4.72 2.95 -49.08
N HIS A 901 -5.29 2.45 -50.19
CA HIS A 901 -4.71 2.61 -51.53
C HIS A 901 -5.32 3.76 -52.34
N SER A 902 -6.38 4.43 -51.86
CA SER A 902 -7.12 5.45 -52.64
C SER A 902 -6.55 6.87 -52.54
N SER A 903 -5.70 7.19 -51.57
CA SER A 903 -5.14 8.53 -51.35
C SER A 903 -3.71 8.70 -51.89
N GLY A 904 -3.45 8.16 -53.08
CA GLY A 904 -2.14 8.18 -53.75
C GLY A 904 -1.86 9.42 -54.62
N SER A 905 -2.67 10.47 -54.53
CA SER A 905 -2.49 11.70 -55.32
C SER A 905 -3.31 12.88 -54.81
N GLU A 906 -2.88 13.52 -53.71
CA GLU A 906 -3.04 14.96 -53.45
C GLU A 906 -2.14 15.33 -52.27
N SER A 907 -1.38 16.43 -52.40
CA SER A 907 -0.22 16.79 -51.57
C SER A 907 -0.48 17.95 -50.62
#